data_AF-A0A7W8G6U0-F1
#
_entry.id   AF-A0A7W8G6U0-F1
#
_cell.length_a   1.000
_cell.length_b   1.000
_cell.length_c   1.000
_cell.angle_alpha   90.00
_cell.angle_beta   90.00
_cell.angle_gamma   90.00
#
_symmetry.space_group_name_H-M   'P 1'
#
loop_
_entity.id
_entity.type
_entity.pdbx_description
1 polymer ?
#
loop_
_entity_poly.entity_id
_entity_poly.type
_entity_poly.pdbx_seq_one_letter_code
_entity_poly.pdbx_strand_id
1 'polypeptide(L)'
;MKKITGFLGAALISAFALQNLSAEVTLSGKDVKAQTFATIQEALDSIGSNSGSYKITLPKGTYEEILYYNGPADITLSGDTSAKYGEDVLIAAANSGDLLKCKRSSGQKNRCVFEFEGTGNLTLENITFQNTFVRGSVKGSNTQAETIGFDSTGTLAAYNCAFKSHQDTLRMTGKSWFYQCYVEGDTDFIWMEYSGKVALFEECEIYSVFDSNNKTHVSYIGAPRMEMSNTAAKGLVIFNSKISSHEDQTTYLARTPWNSGYYNQVAFIGNTAENIDAALWKGSALTANGIPETVIGWKIDRKTVESMGMKPEETEGILSDDEVKKEFSGRESILNRHYDLSTLKFKKDIATYWDVASFAKEHGWKVSKDSSKAVLSGEEKAKLTVYTFDDEKNFKGIKLEGFTVSEGKLVGEAGSKITVPVKGKSVVSVTGCLSGNGTVKAGKQGEAFYDFNTGSGAKFTEKAYVVYTGAKEVTITASKKTTIAKIAVESDKAAKFIPVEKIEISSEDDVKTIYGRKSLQFAAKLNPARPTNADYEWSVSDSSLASIDSNGFLTAGNVAEDTEVLVKATSKDEKAASAEFKLQILKPDPNSFAVTWLDSLEASNSLEGKTDNDALAAAGKALPSKGNWAYNSGKINATFAKGGISYTGYSGTIEGKDVVYVDFPITANETIEITQIDAAYGNHGTSNVAVLIEGIKGSKKEEIVLDESRSARSAKKSYEASYTIEKGSTVNIRVTLYGRDGNGECAIAGGKSPTVATITISGKRK
;
A
#
# COMPACT_ATOMS: atom_id res chain seq x y z
N MET A 1 -28.68 19.65 77.07
CA MET A 1 -29.28 20.67 76.18
C MET A 1 -29.51 20.05 74.81
N LYS A 2 -30.68 20.28 74.22
CA LYS A 2 -31.27 19.55 73.09
C LYS A 2 -30.99 20.25 71.73
N LYS A 3 -30.75 19.41 70.72
CA LYS A 3 -31.19 19.45 69.30
C LYS A 3 -30.65 20.52 68.32
N ILE A 4 -29.82 20.02 67.40
CA ILE A 4 -29.96 19.98 65.92
C ILE A 4 -31.04 20.88 65.28
N THR A 5 -30.58 21.73 64.34
CA THR A 5 -31.19 22.15 63.05
C THR A 5 -30.03 22.77 62.23
N GLY A 6 -29.67 22.42 60.99
CA GLY A 6 -30.43 21.87 59.87
C GLY A 6 -30.82 23.01 58.91
N PHE A 7 -29.94 23.44 58.01
CA PHE A 7 -30.27 24.32 56.88
C PHE A 7 -29.64 23.76 55.60
N LEU A 8 -30.47 23.08 54.80
CA LEU A 8 -30.24 22.78 53.40
C LEU A 8 -30.52 24.07 52.60
N GLY A 9 -29.55 24.54 51.83
CA GLY A 9 -29.79 25.47 50.72
C GLY A 9 -30.20 24.68 49.49
N ALA A 10 -31.47 24.75 49.12
CA ALA A 10 -32.01 24.14 47.91
C ALA A 10 -31.55 24.92 46.66
N ALA A 11 -30.71 24.31 45.84
CA ALA A 11 -30.57 24.69 44.44
C ALA A 11 -31.81 24.15 43.69
N LEU A 12 -32.60 25.05 43.09
CA LEU A 12 -33.66 24.68 42.15
C LEU A 12 -33.03 24.01 40.93
N ILE A 13 -33.01 22.68 40.92
CA ILE A 13 -32.98 21.91 39.68
C ILE A 13 -34.42 21.88 39.20
N SER A 14 -34.74 22.71 38.21
CA SER A 14 -35.96 22.53 37.44
C SER A 14 -35.80 21.24 36.63
N ALA A 15 -36.41 20.17 37.13
CA ALA A 15 -36.60 18.94 36.39
C ALA A 15 -37.61 19.22 35.26
N PHE A 16 -37.12 19.70 34.11
CA PHE A 16 -37.74 19.31 32.86
C PHE A 16 -37.37 17.84 32.64
N ALA A 17 -38.28 16.96 33.05
CA ALA A 17 -38.33 15.62 32.51
C ALA A 17 -38.56 15.77 30.99
N LEU A 18 -37.48 15.77 30.20
CA LEU A 18 -37.58 15.44 28.79
C LEU A 18 -38.10 14.01 28.74
N GLN A 19 -39.35 13.86 28.34
CA GLN A 19 -39.79 12.63 27.72
C GLN A 19 -38.89 12.42 26.50
N ASN A 20 -37.90 11.53 26.61
CA ASN A 20 -37.20 10.95 25.48
C ASN A 20 -38.22 10.11 24.68
N LEU A 21 -39.07 10.77 23.89
CA LEU A 21 -39.53 10.19 22.65
C LEU A 21 -38.30 10.18 21.75
N SER A 22 -37.77 8.99 21.43
CA SER A 22 -36.74 8.85 20.39
C SER A 22 -37.26 9.55 19.15
N ALA A 23 -36.58 10.61 18.71
CA ALA A 23 -36.99 11.34 17.51
C ALA A 23 -36.96 10.37 16.33
N GLU A 24 -38.12 10.06 15.77
CA GLU A 24 -38.20 9.18 14.61
C GLU A 24 -37.50 9.84 13.41
N VAL A 25 -36.71 9.06 12.68
CA VAL A 25 -36.05 9.51 11.45
C VAL A 25 -36.93 9.15 10.25
N THR A 26 -36.89 9.97 9.19
CA THR A 26 -37.70 9.74 7.99
C THR A 26 -36.83 9.35 6.80
N LEU A 27 -37.02 8.14 6.26
CA LEU A 27 -36.44 7.71 4.98
C LEU A 27 -37.36 8.10 3.83
N SER A 28 -36.80 8.67 2.77
CA SER A 28 -37.51 9.02 1.53
C SER A 28 -36.61 8.82 0.31
N GLY A 29 -37.18 8.78 -0.89
CA GLY A 29 -36.43 8.60 -2.14
C GLY A 29 -37.31 8.79 -3.37
N LYS A 30 -36.69 8.86 -4.55
CA LYS A 30 -37.36 9.23 -5.81
C LYS A 30 -38.55 8.34 -6.20
N ASP A 31 -38.60 7.11 -5.69
CA ASP A 31 -39.72 6.17 -5.87
C ASP A 31 -40.01 5.38 -4.57
N VAL A 32 -39.60 5.93 -3.43
CA VAL A 32 -39.71 5.31 -2.11
C VAL A 32 -40.72 6.11 -1.30
N LYS A 33 -41.82 5.47 -0.90
CA LYS A 33 -42.77 6.09 0.02
C LYS A 33 -42.05 6.44 1.32
N ALA A 34 -42.28 7.66 1.81
CA ALA A 34 -41.72 8.11 3.07
C ALA A 34 -42.11 7.15 4.20
N GLN A 35 -41.11 6.74 4.98
CA GLN A 35 -41.25 5.79 6.08
C GLN A 35 -40.49 6.31 7.29
N THR A 36 -41.08 6.18 8.49
CA THR A 36 -40.42 6.56 9.74
C THR A 36 -39.80 5.35 10.41
N PHE A 37 -38.66 5.57 11.07
CA PHE A 37 -37.90 4.56 11.80
C PHE A 37 -37.51 5.10 13.17
N ALA A 38 -37.38 4.22 14.16
CA ALA A 38 -36.99 4.63 15.51
C ALA A 38 -35.50 4.97 15.60
N THR A 39 -34.68 4.42 14.71
CA THR A 39 -33.23 4.60 14.67
C THR A 39 -32.72 4.85 13.25
N ILE A 40 -31.55 5.48 13.14
CA ILE A 40 -30.87 5.69 11.86
C ILE A 40 -30.44 4.35 11.25
N GLN A 41 -29.93 3.43 12.08
CA GLN A 41 -29.50 2.12 11.59
C GLN A 41 -30.64 1.29 11.01
N GLU A 42 -31.85 1.33 11.59
CA GLU A 42 -33.02 0.63 11.01
C GLU A 42 -33.39 1.21 9.64
N ALA A 43 -33.31 2.53 9.46
CA ALA A 43 -33.53 3.16 8.16
C ALA A 43 -32.49 2.69 7.13
N LEU A 44 -31.20 2.64 7.50
CA LEU A 44 -30.13 2.10 6.63
C LEU A 44 -30.34 0.61 6.31
N ASP A 45 -30.74 -0.19 7.29
CA ASP A 45 -30.98 -1.63 7.12
C ASP A 45 -32.14 -1.90 6.17
N SER A 46 -33.17 -1.05 6.16
CA SER A 46 -34.31 -1.17 5.26
C SER A 46 -33.95 -0.96 3.78
N ILE A 47 -32.85 -0.25 3.49
CA ILE A 47 -32.34 -0.06 2.13
C ILE A 47 -31.66 -1.35 1.65
N GLY A 48 -30.93 -2.03 2.53
CA GLY A 48 -30.26 -3.29 2.23
C GLY A 48 -29.29 -3.17 1.04
N SER A 49 -29.39 -4.10 0.09
CA SER A 49 -28.54 -4.13 -1.12
C SER A 49 -29.14 -3.39 -2.33
N ASN A 50 -30.22 -2.64 -2.13
CA ASN A 50 -30.87 -1.90 -3.21
C ASN A 50 -29.94 -0.78 -3.73
N SER A 51 -30.11 -0.43 -5.00
CA SER A 51 -29.52 0.77 -5.60
C SER A 51 -30.53 1.92 -5.62
N GLY A 52 -30.09 3.11 -6.04
CA GLY A 52 -30.91 4.33 -6.10
C GLY A 52 -30.49 5.36 -5.06
N SER A 53 -31.23 6.46 -4.96
CA SER A 53 -30.93 7.58 -4.08
C SER A 53 -31.95 7.69 -2.95
N TYR A 54 -31.47 7.74 -1.71
CA TYR A 54 -32.26 7.73 -0.49
C TYR A 54 -31.83 8.88 0.42
N LYS A 55 -32.79 9.56 1.03
CA LYS A 55 -32.57 10.62 2.01
C LYS A 55 -33.18 10.22 3.35
N ILE A 56 -32.36 10.21 4.39
CA ILE A 56 -32.77 10.04 5.78
C ILE A 56 -32.72 11.42 6.45
N THR A 57 -33.88 11.93 6.86
CA THR A 57 -34.01 13.21 7.56
C THR A 57 -34.07 12.98 9.06
N LEU A 58 -33.23 13.71 9.81
CA LEU A 58 -33.07 13.60 11.25
C LEU A 58 -33.61 14.88 11.92
N PRO A 59 -34.69 14.80 12.72
CA PRO A 59 -35.08 15.91 13.59
C PRO A 59 -33.97 16.26 14.60
N LYS A 60 -34.11 17.44 15.24
CA LYS A 60 -33.24 17.86 16.34
C LYS A 60 -33.20 16.82 17.45
N GLY A 61 -31.99 16.50 17.93
CA GLY A 61 -31.78 15.48 18.95
C GLY A 61 -30.37 14.90 18.94
N THR A 62 -30.13 14.02 19.92
CA THR A 62 -28.90 13.22 20.01
C THR A 62 -29.23 11.76 19.76
N TYR A 63 -28.54 11.17 18.79
CA TYR A 63 -28.69 9.79 18.35
C TYR A 63 -27.45 9.01 18.80
N GLU A 64 -27.59 8.22 19.87
CA GLU A 64 -26.51 7.41 20.43
C GLU A 64 -26.36 6.07 19.69
N GLU A 65 -25.89 6.13 18.44
CA GLU A 65 -25.82 4.97 17.54
C GLU A 65 -24.42 4.71 16.99
N ILE A 66 -24.13 3.43 16.72
CA ILE A 66 -23.00 3.00 15.88
C ILE A 66 -23.59 2.56 14.55
N LEU A 67 -23.23 3.26 13.48
CA LEU A 67 -23.81 3.12 12.15
C LEU A 67 -22.92 2.30 11.22
N TYR A 68 -23.57 1.54 10.34
CA TYR A 68 -22.95 0.74 9.29
C TYR A 68 -23.82 0.75 8.03
N TYR A 69 -23.19 0.95 6.88
CA TYR A 69 -23.81 0.70 5.59
C TYR A 69 -22.81 0.08 4.61
N ASN A 70 -23.26 -0.87 3.80
CA ASN A 70 -22.48 -1.47 2.73
C ASN A 70 -23.40 -1.83 1.56
N GLY A 71 -23.39 -0.99 0.52
CA GLY A 71 -24.28 -1.19 -0.61
C GLY A 71 -24.06 -0.19 -1.75
N PRO A 72 -24.83 -0.33 -2.84
CA PRO A 72 -24.69 0.51 -4.02
C PRO A 72 -25.54 1.78 -3.99
N ALA A 73 -26.46 1.95 -3.03
CA ALA A 73 -27.31 3.14 -2.96
C ALA A 73 -26.54 4.41 -2.56
N ASP A 74 -26.97 5.53 -3.14
CA ASP A 74 -26.58 6.87 -2.70
C ASP A 74 -27.41 7.26 -1.48
N ILE A 75 -26.74 7.63 -0.40
CA ILE A 75 -27.37 7.96 0.89
C ILE A 75 -27.11 9.43 1.22
N THR A 76 -28.17 10.17 1.49
CA THR A 76 -28.11 11.51 2.10
C THR A 76 -28.60 11.42 3.55
N LEU A 77 -27.73 11.72 4.53
CA LEU A 77 -28.14 11.99 5.91
C LEU A 77 -28.25 13.51 6.10
N SER A 78 -29.42 13.99 6.50
CA SER A 78 -29.72 15.43 6.53
C SER A 78 -30.43 15.80 7.84
N GLY A 79 -29.80 16.66 8.65
CA GLY A 79 -30.45 17.22 9.82
C GLY A 79 -31.51 18.24 9.42
N ASP A 80 -32.69 18.17 10.05
CA ASP A 80 -33.76 19.16 9.91
C ASP A 80 -33.47 20.39 10.77
N THR A 81 -32.39 21.08 10.40
CA THR A 81 -31.88 22.24 11.11
C THR A 81 -31.14 23.18 10.17
N SER A 82 -31.08 24.45 10.55
CA SER A 82 -30.22 25.47 9.94
C SER A 82 -29.12 25.92 10.90
N ALA A 83 -28.96 25.26 12.05
CA ALA A 83 -27.94 25.60 13.02
C ALA A 83 -26.54 25.41 12.42
N LYS A 84 -25.59 26.24 12.86
CA LYS A 84 -24.21 26.15 12.38
C LYS A 84 -23.68 24.76 12.74
N TYR A 85 -23.14 24.07 11.74
CA TYR A 85 -22.61 22.71 11.83
C TYR A 85 -23.61 21.63 12.28
N GLY A 86 -24.91 21.92 12.24
CA GLY A 86 -25.93 21.00 12.76
C GLY A 86 -25.76 20.71 14.24
N GLU A 87 -25.35 21.71 15.03
CA GLU A 87 -25.02 21.55 16.46
C GLU A 87 -26.17 21.05 17.35
N ASP A 88 -27.40 20.98 16.83
CA ASP A 88 -28.59 20.45 17.50
C ASP A 88 -29.10 19.12 16.90
N VAL A 89 -28.34 18.52 15.97
CA VAL A 89 -28.56 17.18 15.42
C VAL A 89 -27.25 16.38 15.54
N LEU A 90 -27.10 15.63 16.64
CA LEU A 90 -25.85 14.94 16.98
C LEU A 90 -25.98 13.43 16.77
N ILE A 91 -25.04 12.83 16.05
CA ILE A 91 -24.81 11.38 16.06
C ILE A 91 -23.57 11.13 16.91
N ALA A 92 -23.74 10.54 18.09
CA ALA A 92 -22.69 10.51 19.10
C ALA A 92 -22.55 9.15 19.80
N ALA A 93 -21.37 8.56 19.76
CA ALA A 93 -21.10 7.32 20.49
C ALA A 93 -19.62 7.17 20.83
N ALA A 94 -19.31 6.54 21.96
CA ALA A 94 -17.92 6.20 22.30
C ALA A 94 -17.54 4.91 21.59
N ASN A 95 -16.59 4.99 20.65
CA ASN A 95 -15.99 3.82 19.99
C ASN A 95 -14.49 4.04 19.78
N SER A 96 -13.72 2.96 19.75
CA SER A 96 -12.26 3.05 19.60
C SER A 96 -11.66 1.76 19.09
N GLY A 97 -10.36 1.79 18.79
CA GLY A 97 -9.59 0.62 18.38
C GLY A 97 -9.58 -0.52 19.41
N ASP A 98 -9.87 -0.24 20.68
CA ASP A 98 -10.06 -1.26 21.72
C ASP A 98 -11.54 -1.64 21.93
N LEU A 99 -12.49 -0.73 21.70
CA LEU A 99 -13.92 -1.00 21.86
C LEU A 99 -14.53 -1.78 20.70
N LEU A 100 -14.14 -1.45 19.45
CA LEU A 100 -14.54 -2.12 18.21
C LEU A 100 -16.04 -2.44 18.15
N LYS A 101 -16.90 -1.45 18.44
CA LYS A 101 -18.35 -1.66 18.59
C LYS A 101 -19.08 -1.95 17.29
N CYS A 102 -18.58 -1.52 16.13
CA CYS A 102 -19.21 -1.88 14.86
C CYS A 102 -18.89 -3.35 14.53
N LYS A 103 -19.85 -4.24 14.77
CA LYS A 103 -19.69 -5.70 14.55
C LYS A 103 -19.99 -6.14 13.12
N ARG A 104 -20.46 -5.22 12.27
CA ARG A 104 -20.85 -5.47 10.87
C ARG A 104 -19.71 -5.21 9.88
N SER A 105 -18.66 -4.54 10.33
CA SER A 105 -17.41 -4.36 9.59
C SER A 105 -16.30 -5.24 10.16
N SER A 106 -15.13 -5.23 9.53
CA SER A 106 -13.95 -6.01 9.99
C SER A 106 -12.68 -5.16 10.16
N GLY A 107 -11.85 -5.57 11.11
CA GLY A 107 -10.55 -4.94 11.37
C GLY A 107 -10.67 -3.51 11.88
N GLN A 108 -9.90 -2.60 11.28
CA GLN A 108 -9.85 -1.19 11.67
C GLN A 108 -11.19 -0.46 11.43
N LYS A 109 -12.05 -1.01 10.58
CA LYS A 109 -13.40 -0.49 10.29
C LYS A 109 -14.35 -0.55 11.49
N ASN A 110 -14.04 -1.37 12.50
CA ASN A 110 -14.95 -1.63 13.61
C ASN A 110 -14.99 -0.49 14.63
N ARG A 111 -14.06 0.46 14.54
CA ARG A 111 -13.85 1.52 15.53
C ARG A 111 -14.52 2.86 15.19
N CYS A 112 -15.10 2.99 14.00
CA CYS A 112 -15.84 4.18 13.58
C CYS A 112 -17.18 4.30 14.31
N VAL A 113 -17.66 5.54 14.50
CA VAL A 113 -19.08 5.79 14.85
C VAL A 113 -19.96 5.48 13.64
N PHE A 114 -19.55 5.87 12.43
CA PHE A 114 -20.20 5.48 11.18
C PHE A 114 -19.19 4.90 10.20
N GLU A 115 -19.38 3.64 9.81
CA GLU A 115 -18.64 3.00 8.73
C GLU A 115 -19.52 2.90 7.47
N PHE A 116 -19.03 3.45 6.34
CA PHE A 116 -19.72 3.44 5.05
C PHE A 116 -18.87 2.74 3.98
N GLU A 117 -19.33 1.61 3.47
CA GLU A 117 -18.67 0.78 2.46
C GLU A 117 -19.51 0.65 1.18
N GLY A 118 -18.94 0.02 0.15
CA GLY A 118 -19.67 -0.37 -1.07
C GLY A 118 -19.33 0.52 -2.25
N THR A 119 -20.33 0.86 -3.06
CA THR A 119 -20.13 1.64 -4.30
C THR A 119 -20.97 2.92 -4.36
N GLY A 120 -21.87 3.13 -3.40
CA GLY A 120 -22.74 4.29 -3.34
C GLY A 120 -22.03 5.56 -2.88
N ASN A 121 -22.69 6.70 -3.08
CA ASN A 121 -22.23 8.01 -2.59
C ASN A 121 -22.82 8.30 -1.21
N LEU A 122 -22.06 9.02 -0.36
CA LEU A 122 -22.54 9.51 0.93
C LEU A 122 -22.61 11.03 0.92
N THR A 123 -23.77 11.59 1.25
CA THR A 123 -23.97 13.03 1.44
C THR A 123 -24.40 13.30 2.87
N LEU A 124 -23.74 14.26 3.53
CA LEU A 124 -24.00 14.66 4.91
C LEU A 124 -24.35 16.15 4.94
N GLU A 125 -25.45 16.52 5.60
CA GLU A 125 -25.92 17.90 5.66
C GLU A 125 -26.40 18.24 7.06
N ASN A 126 -25.92 19.35 7.63
CA ASN A 126 -26.45 19.90 8.88
C ASN A 126 -26.46 18.91 10.07
N ILE A 127 -25.38 18.14 10.24
CA ILE A 127 -25.24 17.12 11.30
C ILE A 127 -23.88 17.25 11.98
N THR A 128 -23.85 17.06 13.30
CA THR A 128 -22.62 16.84 14.08
C THR A 128 -22.40 15.36 14.34
N PHE A 129 -21.27 14.82 13.89
CA PHE A 129 -20.77 13.51 14.33
C PHE A 129 -19.76 13.68 15.46
N GLN A 130 -19.93 12.94 16.55
CA GLN A 130 -19.02 12.98 17.69
C GLN A 130 -18.65 11.57 18.16
N ASN A 131 -17.36 11.25 18.18
CA ASN A 131 -16.88 10.09 18.91
C ASN A 131 -16.56 10.53 20.34
N THR A 132 -17.35 10.05 21.29
CA THR A 132 -17.24 10.45 22.71
C THR A 132 -16.24 9.63 23.50
N PHE A 133 -15.37 8.86 22.83
CA PHE A 133 -14.35 8.05 23.47
C PHE A 133 -13.31 8.91 24.20
N VAL A 134 -13.09 8.60 25.47
CA VAL A 134 -12.08 9.25 26.32
C VAL A 134 -10.85 8.35 26.41
N ARG A 135 -9.64 8.87 26.08
CA ARG A 135 -8.40 8.09 26.20
C ARG A 135 -8.18 7.62 27.64
N GLY A 136 -7.76 6.35 27.79
CA GLY A 136 -7.55 5.74 29.10
C GLY A 136 -8.82 5.27 29.82
N SER A 137 -10.02 5.49 29.25
CA SER A 137 -11.29 5.01 29.82
C SER A 137 -11.46 3.48 29.74
N VAL A 138 -10.69 2.80 28.89
CA VAL A 138 -10.68 1.34 28.73
C VAL A 138 -9.26 0.79 28.91
N LYS A 139 -9.14 -0.48 29.32
CA LYS A 139 -7.86 -1.17 29.41
C LYS A 139 -7.37 -1.50 28.00
N GLY A 140 -6.32 -0.81 27.56
CA GLY A 140 -5.70 -1.01 26.25
C GLY A 140 -4.86 0.21 25.86
N SER A 141 -4.28 0.17 24.67
CA SER A 141 -3.45 1.27 24.14
C SER A 141 -3.89 1.73 22.75
N ASN A 142 -5.00 1.21 22.21
CA ASN A 142 -5.50 1.51 20.87
C ASN A 142 -6.57 2.60 20.97
N THR A 143 -6.12 3.85 21.03
CA THR A 143 -6.93 5.03 21.35
C THR A 143 -7.56 5.73 20.14
N GLN A 144 -7.36 5.20 18.93
CA GLN A 144 -7.95 5.70 17.69
C GLN A 144 -9.48 5.63 17.76
N ALA A 145 -10.16 6.70 17.38
CA ALA A 145 -11.57 6.92 17.63
C ALA A 145 -12.24 7.71 16.48
N GLU A 146 -12.36 7.10 15.31
CA GLU A 146 -13.02 7.70 14.14
C GLU A 146 -14.46 8.11 14.42
N THR A 147 -14.86 9.27 13.89
CA THR A 147 -16.27 9.59 13.66
C THR A 147 -16.77 8.83 12.43
N ILE A 148 -16.10 9.00 11.29
CA ILE A 148 -16.46 8.37 10.01
C ILE A 148 -15.28 7.61 9.42
N GLY A 149 -15.55 6.38 8.99
CA GLY A 149 -14.77 5.64 8.01
C GLY A 149 -15.52 5.58 6.69
N PHE A 150 -14.91 6.12 5.63
CA PHE A 150 -15.46 6.09 4.27
C PHE A 150 -14.63 5.17 3.38
N ASP A 151 -15.18 4.02 3.05
CA ASP A 151 -14.57 2.88 2.35
C ASP A 151 -15.39 2.49 1.10
N SER A 152 -16.04 3.47 0.46
CA SER A 152 -16.79 3.29 -0.80
C SER A 152 -15.96 3.67 -2.02
N THR A 153 -16.26 3.06 -3.17
CA THR A 153 -15.74 3.51 -4.48
C THR A 153 -16.44 4.76 -5.02
N GLY A 154 -17.52 5.21 -4.38
CA GLY A 154 -18.23 6.45 -4.67
C GLY A 154 -17.53 7.69 -4.09
N THR A 155 -18.31 8.74 -3.86
CA THR A 155 -17.85 10.03 -3.30
C THR A 155 -18.53 10.34 -1.97
N LEU A 156 -17.82 11.05 -1.09
CA LEU A 156 -18.38 11.62 0.13
C LEU A 156 -18.48 13.14 0.01
N ALA A 157 -19.63 13.73 0.32
CA ALA A 157 -19.80 15.17 0.41
C ALA A 157 -20.41 15.57 1.75
N ALA A 158 -19.89 16.62 2.40
CA ALA A 158 -20.41 17.14 3.65
C ALA A 158 -20.59 18.67 3.59
N TYR A 159 -21.75 19.15 4.03
CA TYR A 159 -22.09 20.58 4.06
C TYR A 159 -22.63 20.98 5.42
N ASN A 160 -22.02 22.01 6.02
CA ASN A 160 -22.45 22.53 7.33
C ASN A 160 -22.50 21.42 8.38
N CYS A 161 -21.45 20.61 8.48
CA CYS A 161 -21.32 19.51 9.45
C CYS A 161 -20.19 19.75 10.45
N ALA A 162 -20.22 19.07 11.59
CA ALA A 162 -19.08 18.97 12.51
C ALA A 162 -18.62 17.52 12.70
N PHE A 163 -17.32 17.32 12.85
CA PHE A 163 -16.70 16.02 13.14
C PHE A 163 -15.77 16.17 14.34
N LYS A 164 -16.14 15.53 15.46
CA LYS A 164 -15.52 15.74 16.77
C LYS A 164 -14.97 14.45 17.35
N SER A 165 -13.65 14.41 17.57
CA SER A 165 -12.96 13.31 18.26
C SER A 165 -11.56 13.77 18.69
N HIS A 166 -10.66 12.81 18.98
CA HIS A 166 -9.24 13.01 19.25
C HIS A 166 -8.40 12.36 18.15
N GLN A 167 -7.99 11.10 18.34
CA GLN A 167 -7.14 10.40 17.39
C GLN A 167 -7.95 9.83 16.22
N ASP A 168 -7.45 10.05 15.01
CA ASP A 168 -8.01 9.50 13.76
C ASP A 168 -9.48 9.93 13.52
N THR A 169 -9.88 11.18 13.83
CA THR A 169 -11.27 11.67 13.69
C THR A 169 -11.95 11.27 12.36
N LEU A 170 -11.24 11.36 11.23
CA LEU A 170 -11.74 11.01 9.89
C LEU A 170 -10.80 10.05 9.17
N ARG A 171 -11.32 8.90 8.71
CA ARG A 171 -10.63 7.96 7.81
C ARG A 171 -11.25 7.96 6.42
N MET A 172 -10.53 8.45 5.41
CA MET A 172 -11.09 8.64 4.07
C MET A 172 -10.42 7.77 2.98
N THR A 173 -11.23 7.27 2.05
CA THR A 173 -10.82 6.72 0.75
C THR A 173 -11.44 7.55 -0.39
N GLY A 174 -11.08 7.25 -1.65
CA GLY A 174 -11.77 7.85 -2.81
C GLY A 174 -11.70 9.38 -2.85
N LYS A 175 -12.80 10.02 -3.27
CA LYS A 175 -12.95 11.48 -3.29
C LYS A 175 -13.91 11.94 -2.21
N SER A 176 -13.51 12.94 -1.44
CA SER A 176 -14.37 13.59 -0.47
C SER A 176 -14.29 15.11 -0.53
N TRP A 177 -15.43 15.78 -0.32
CA TRP A 177 -15.53 17.24 -0.27
C TRP A 177 -16.30 17.68 0.97
N PHE A 178 -15.62 18.38 1.87
CA PHE A 178 -16.17 19.00 3.07
C PHE A 178 -16.22 20.50 2.82
N TYR A 179 -17.41 21.09 2.86
CA TYR A 179 -17.61 22.51 2.61
C TYR A 179 -18.29 23.17 3.81
N GLN A 180 -17.69 24.25 4.34
CA GLN A 180 -18.17 24.93 5.55
C GLN A 180 -18.44 23.95 6.69
N CYS A 181 -17.47 23.08 6.96
CA CYS A 181 -17.53 22.10 8.05
C CYS A 181 -16.55 22.46 9.17
N TYR A 182 -16.80 21.93 10.36
CA TYR A 182 -15.89 21.95 11.49
C TYR A 182 -15.27 20.56 11.70
N VAL A 183 -13.96 20.50 11.90
CA VAL A 183 -13.25 19.25 12.20
C VAL A 183 -12.31 19.49 13.36
N GLU A 184 -12.37 18.63 14.38
CA GLU A 184 -11.46 18.69 15.51
C GLU A 184 -10.81 17.34 15.82
N GLY A 185 -9.60 17.38 16.36
CA GLY A 185 -8.86 16.21 16.79
C GLY A 185 -7.45 16.54 17.25
N ASP A 186 -6.64 15.50 17.54
CA ASP A 186 -5.25 15.66 17.93
C ASP A 186 -4.31 14.83 17.05
N THR A 187 -4.22 13.52 17.24
CA THR A 187 -3.28 12.65 16.53
C THR A 187 -3.88 12.18 15.21
N ASP A 188 -3.25 12.52 14.08
CA ASP A 188 -3.59 12.03 12.74
C ASP A 188 -5.08 12.20 12.38
N PHE A 189 -5.70 13.27 12.85
CA PHE A 189 -7.17 13.32 12.91
C PHE A 189 -7.85 13.45 11.55
N ILE A 190 -7.11 13.80 10.49
CA ILE A 190 -7.53 13.60 9.10
C ILE A 190 -6.50 12.69 8.42
N TRP A 191 -6.87 11.43 8.20
CA TRP A 191 -5.98 10.48 7.54
C TRP A 191 -6.65 9.78 6.37
N MET A 192 -5.84 9.40 5.39
CA MET A 192 -6.30 8.83 4.13
C MET A 192 -5.70 7.46 3.91
N GLU A 193 -6.53 6.53 3.49
CA GLU A 193 -6.16 5.15 3.21
C GLU A 193 -5.50 4.96 1.84
N TYR A 194 -5.00 3.74 1.58
CA TYR A 194 -4.26 3.40 0.36
C TYR A 194 -5.03 3.70 -0.94
N SER A 195 -6.36 3.60 -0.93
CA SER A 195 -7.25 3.90 -2.07
C SER A 195 -7.73 5.36 -2.10
N GLY A 196 -7.25 6.22 -1.19
CA GLY A 196 -7.52 7.65 -1.18
C GLY A 196 -7.15 8.32 -2.51
N LYS A 197 -7.95 9.30 -2.94
CA LYS A 197 -7.66 10.13 -4.11
C LYS A 197 -7.50 11.59 -3.69
N VAL A 198 -8.55 12.18 -3.15
CA VAL A 198 -8.54 13.57 -2.70
C VAL A 198 -9.56 13.77 -1.60
N ALA A 199 -9.13 14.37 -0.49
CA ALA A 199 -10.01 14.86 0.56
C ALA A 199 -9.88 16.38 0.62
N LEU A 200 -10.87 17.09 0.08
CA LEU A 200 -10.90 18.54 0.04
C LEU A 200 -11.71 19.08 1.22
N PHE A 201 -11.08 19.90 2.05
CA PHE A 201 -11.72 20.72 3.08
C PHE A 201 -11.70 22.17 2.61
N GLU A 202 -12.85 22.69 2.21
CA GLU A 202 -13.01 24.01 1.63
C GLU A 202 -13.82 24.90 2.55
N GLU A 203 -13.27 26.07 2.91
CA GLU A 203 -13.92 27.02 3.82
C GLU A 203 -14.31 26.40 5.16
N CYS A 204 -13.49 25.48 5.65
CA CYS A 204 -13.69 24.76 6.89
C CYS A 204 -13.02 25.47 8.09
N GLU A 205 -13.40 25.06 9.29
CA GLU A 205 -12.67 25.30 10.53
C GLU A 205 -12.01 24.00 10.97
N ILE A 206 -10.68 23.98 11.07
CA ILE A 206 -9.86 22.82 11.45
C ILE A 206 -9.16 23.13 12.78
N TYR A 207 -9.51 22.40 13.84
CA TYR A 207 -9.07 22.70 15.20
C TYR A 207 -8.30 21.55 15.85
N SER A 208 -7.06 21.81 16.26
CA SER A 208 -6.29 20.87 17.08
C SER A 208 -6.66 21.01 18.55
N VAL A 209 -7.38 20.02 19.09
CA VAL A 209 -7.86 20.00 20.47
C VAL A 209 -6.75 19.57 21.43
N PHE A 210 -6.81 20.08 22.65
CA PHE A 210 -5.98 19.58 23.74
C PHE A 210 -6.67 18.41 24.44
N ASP A 211 -5.95 17.29 24.57
CA ASP A 211 -6.35 16.14 25.39
C ASP A 211 -5.36 15.99 26.54
N SER A 212 -5.84 16.21 27.77
CA SER A 212 -5.04 16.04 28.98
C SER A 212 -4.56 14.60 29.20
N ASN A 213 -5.20 13.61 28.56
CA ASN A 213 -4.82 12.20 28.64
C ASN A 213 -3.81 11.80 27.56
N ASN A 214 -3.57 12.65 26.56
CA ASN A 214 -2.54 12.42 25.54
C ASN A 214 -1.17 12.84 26.08
N LYS A 215 -0.34 11.85 26.46
CA LYS A 215 0.95 12.08 27.13
C LYS A 215 1.95 12.95 26.36
N THR A 216 1.83 13.07 25.04
CA THR A 216 2.77 13.88 24.25
C THR A 216 2.26 15.29 24.00
N HIS A 217 0.95 15.54 24.11
CA HIS A 217 0.30 16.80 23.70
C HIS A 217 0.77 17.27 22.30
N VAL A 218 0.97 16.31 21.39
CA VAL A 218 1.32 16.57 19.99
C VAL A 218 0.15 16.23 19.08
N SER A 219 -0.17 17.16 18.18
CA SER A 219 -1.20 17.04 17.15
C SER A 219 -0.57 16.94 15.76
N TYR A 220 -1.23 16.18 14.88
CA TYR A 220 -0.94 16.07 13.46
C TYR A 220 -2.26 16.17 12.70
N ILE A 221 -2.42 17.24 11.90
CA ILE A 221 -3.66 17.42 11.13
C ILE A 221 -3.79 16.31 10.07
N GLY A 222 -2.76 16.11 9.26
CA GLY A 222 -2.75 15.16 8.16
C GLY A 222 -1.83 13.95 8.34
N ALA A 223 -2.33 12.75 8.07
CA ALA A 223 -1.51 11.54 7.91
C ALA A 223 -1.94 10.69 6.69
N PRO A 224 -1.86 11.20 5.45
CA PRO A 224 -2.28 10.44 4.26
C PRO A 224 -1.31 9.28 3.94
N ARG A 225 -1.82 8.16 3.40
CA ARG A 225 -1.00 7.01 2.95
C ARG A 225 -1.48 6.36 1.66
N MET A 226 -1.63 7.14 0.59
CA MET A 226 -2.11 6.58 -0.68
C MET A 226 -1.07 5.66 -1.33
N GLU A 227 -1.54 4.61 -2.00
CA GLU A 227 -0.70 3.70 -2.75
C GLU A 227 -0.20 4.37 -4.05
N MET A 228 1.09 4.26 -4.31
CA MET A 228 1.70 4.75 -5.53
C MET A 228 1.24 3.92 -6.74
N SER A 229 0.46 4.54 -7.63
CA SER A 229 0.12 3.98 -8.95
C SER A 229 0.84 4.76 -10.05
N ASN A 230 0.48 4.58 -11.32
CA ASN A 230 0.95 5.46 -12.41
C ASN A 230 0.41 6.89 -12.32
N THR A 231 -0.55 7.12 -11.43
CA THR A 231 -1.07 8.45 -11.10
C THR A 231 -0.95 8.72 -9.60
N ALA A 232 -0.73 9.97 -9.24
CA ALA A 232 -0.76 10.48 -7.87
C ALA A 232 -1.84 11.56 -7.78
N ALA A 233 -2.94 11.24 -7.10
CA ALA A 233 -4.04 12.16 -6.86
C ALA A 233 -3.70 13.19 -5.76
N LYS A 234 -4.55 14.21 -5.57
CA LYS A 234 -4.21 15.39 -4.75
C LYS A 234 -3.99 15.12 -3.26
N GLY A 235 -4.49 14.01 -2.72
CA GLY A 235 -4.38 13.69 -1.30
C GLY A 235 -5.23 14.62 -0.44
N LEU A 236 -4.74 14.97 0.75
CA LEU A 236 -5.44 15.87 1.65
C LEU A 236 -5.22 17.33 1.21
N VAL A 237 -6.28 18.08 0.97
CA VAL A 237 -6.20 19.49 0.61
C VAL A 237 -7.06 20.32 1.55
N ILE A 238 -6.42 21.20 2.33
CA ILE A 238 -7.09 22.21 3.16
C ILE A 238 -7.04 23.54 2.40
N PHE A 239 -8.20 24.03 1.98
CA PHE A 239 -8.35 25.13 1.03
C PHE A 239 -9.23 26.24 1.61
N ASN A 240 -8.73 27.48 1.59
CA ASN A 240 -9.45 28.68 2.07
C ASN A 240 -10.13 28.50 3.44
N SER A 241 -9.49 27.75 4.33
CA SER A 241 -10.01 27.36 5.64
C SER A 241 -9.31 28.12 6.77
N LYS A 242 -9.89 28.06 7.97
CA LYS A 242 -9.25 28.49 9.22
C LYS A 242 -8.65 27.29 9.93
N ILE A 243 -7.39 27.38 10.31
CA ILE A 243 -6.66 26.36 11.06
C ILE A 243 -6.25 26.97 12.39
N SER A 244 -6.51 26.28 13.50
CA SER A 244 -6.08 26.73 14.81
C SER A 244 -5.73 25.58 15.72
N SER A 245 -4.94 25.85 16.75
CA SER A 245 -4.56 24.89 17.78
C SER A 245 -4.79 25.47 19.16
N HIS A 246 -5.15 24.60 20.11
CA HIS A 246 -5.05 24.92 21.52
C HIS A 246 -3.61 25.35 21.88
N GLU A 247 -3.46 26.29 22.82
CA GLU A 247 -2.16 26.89 23.18
C GLU A 247 -1.17 25.88 23.79
N ASP A 248 -1.67 24.95 24.60
CA ASP A 248 -0.87 23.86 25.20
C ASP A 248 -0.62 22.66 24.26
N GLN A 249 -1.01 22.76 22.99
CA GLN A 249 -0.89 21.68 22.02
C GLN A 249 0.17 22.01 20.96
N THR A 250 1.20 21.17 20.83
CA THR A 250 2.16 21.29 19.73
C THR A 250 1.56 20.69 18.46
N THR A 251 1.31 21.51 17.44
CA THR A 251 0.59 21.06 16.24
C THR A 251 1.45 21.15 14.99
N TYR A 252 1.56 20.02 14.28
CA TYR A 252 2.11 19.95 12.93
C TYR A 252 0.98 19.79 11.90
N LEU A 253 1.17 20.36 10.72
CA LEU A 253 0.23 20.27 9.60
C LEU A 253 0.15 18.84 9.04
N ALA A 254 1.25 18.11 9.00
CA ALA A 254 1.24 16.71 8.58
C ALA A 254 2.43 15.90 9.11
N ARG A 255 2.29 14.57 9.08
CA ARG A 255 3.39 13.64 9.36
C ARG A 255 3.38 12.40 8.48
N THR A 256 4.52 11.71 8.46
CA THR A 256 4.68 10.38 7.84
C THR A 256 4.96 9.35 8.93
N PRO A 257 3.97 8.55 9.36
CA PRO A 257 4.20 7.44 10.30
C PRO A 257 4.65 6.13 9.59
N TRP A 258 4.83 6.14 8.26
CA TRP A 258 5.12 4.95 7.44
C TRP A 258 6.54 4.98 6.87
N ASN A 259 7.11 3.80 6.58
CA ASN A 259 8.51 3.68 6.16
C ASN A 259 8.74 3.50 4.65
N SER A 260 7.74 3.03 3.88
CA SER A 260 7.83 2.80 2.42
C SER A 260 6.49 2.33 1.85
N GLY A 261 6.35 2.31 0.51
CA GLY A 261 5.24 1.68 -0.21
C GLY A 261 4.02 2.59 -0.47
N TYR A 262 4.04 3.80 0.07
CA TYR A 262 2.99 4.81 -0.08
C TYR A 262 3.59 6.12 -0.56
N TYR A 263 2.72 7.05 -0.97
CA TYR A 263 3.08 8.46 -1.02
C TYR A 263 2.23 9.27 -0.04
N ASN A 264 2.85 10.31 0.50
CA ASN A 264 2.17 11.30 1.32
C ASN A 264 1.93 12.53 0.47
N GLN A 265 0.68 12.99 0.40
CA GLN A 265 0.37 14.22 -0.30
C GLN A 265 -0.62 15.07 0.50
N VAL A 266 -0.16 16.26 0.87
CA VAL A 266 -0.98 17.28 1.51
C VAL A 266 -0.77 18.62 0.81
N ALA A 267 -1.78 19.48 0.82
CA ALA A 267 -1.67 20.87 0.39
C ALA A 267 -2.49 21.80 1.30
N PHE A 268 -1.85 22.83 1.83
CA PHE A 268 -2.46 23.88 2.64
C PHE A 268 -2.46 25.18 1.83
N ILE A 269 -3.61 25.52 1.24
CA ILE A 269 -3.72 26.57 0.23
C ILE A 269 -4.73 27.64 0.66
N GLY A 270 -4.28 28.90 0.71
CA GLY A 270 -5.13 30.06 0.94
C GLY A 270 -5.71 30.18 2.34
N ASN A 271 -5.18 29.45 3.32
CA ASN A 271 -5.71 29.36 4.67
C ASN A 271 -5.22 30.52 5.56
N THR A 272 -5.88 30.67 6.70
CA THR A 272 -5.32 31.37 7.87
C THR A 272 -5.00 30.35 8.95
N ALA A 273 -3.82 30.43 9.57
CA ALA A 273 -3.39 29.47 10.59
C ALA A 273 -2.82 30.16 11.85
N GLU A 274 -3.18 29.66 13.03
CA GLU A 274 -2.69 30.14 14.34
C GLU A 274 -2.23 28.97 15.22
N ASN A 275 -1.21 29.21 16.06
CA ASN A 275 -0.64 28.23 17.00
C ASN A 275 -0.11 26.93 16.35
N ILE A 276 0.53 27.05 15.19
CA ILE A 276 1.16 25.92 14.47
C ILE A 276 2.67 25.95 14.72
N ASP A 277 3.28 24.78 14.93
CA ASP A 277 4.73 24.64 15.08
C ASP A 277 5.44 25.12 13.80
N ALA A 278 6.47 25.95 13.95
CA ALA A 278 7.20 26.55 12.82
C ALA A 278 7.92 25.52 11.93
N ALA A 279 8.14 24.30 12.40
CA ALA A 279 8.66 23.23 11.55
C ALA A 279 7.61 22.73 10.54
N LEU A 280 6.32 22.98 10.77
CA LEU A 280 5.13 22.58 9.99
C LEU A 280 4.92 21.08 9.82
N TRP A 281 5.99 20.33 9.58
CA TRP A 281 5.96 18.95 9.19
C TRP A 281 6.73 18.07 10.16
N LYS A 282 6.24 16.85 10.40
CA LYS A 282 6.94 15.86 11.21
C LYS A 282 7.43 14.68 10.36
N GLY A 283 8.73 14.64 10.11
CA GLY A 283 9.39 13.62 9.29
C GLY A 283 9.64 14.12 7.87
N SER A 284 9.60 13.23 6.88
CA SER A 284 9.71 13.56 5.46
C SER A 284 8.57 12.92 4.68
N ALA A 285 8.12 13.57 3.61
CA ALA A 285 7.11 12.99 2.74
C ALA A 285 7.66 11.77 1.99
N LEU A 286 6.89 10.69 1.90
CA LEU A 286 7.16 9.66 0.91
C LEU A 286 6.71 10.16 -0.46
N THR A 287 7.65 10.22 -1.39
CA THR A 287 7.43 10.74 -2.74
C THR A 287 7.73 9.68 -3.80
N ALA A 288 7.34 9.97 -5.03
CA ALA A 288 7.73 9.17 -6.17
C ALA A 288 9.19 9.48 -6.54
N ASN A 289 10.02 8.44 -6.69
CA ASN A 289 11.43 8.64 -7.08
C ASN A 289 11.55 9.53 -8.35
N GLY A 290 12.40 10.55 -8.28
CA GLY A 290 12.61 11.55 -9.32
C GLY A 290 11.52 12.63 -9.46
N ILE A 291 10.51 12.65 -8.58
CA ILE A 291 9.45 13.67 -8.60
C ILE A 291 9.66 14.67 -7.45
N PRO A 292 9.65 16.00 -7.73
CA PRO A 292 9.77 17.01 -6.69
C PRO A 292 8.65 16.97 -5.65
N GLU A 293 8.94 17.35 -4.41
CA GLU A 293 7.95 17.39 -3.31
C GLU A 293 6.80 18.38 -3.58
N THR A 294 7.10 19.47 -4.30
CA THR A 294 6.12 20.46 -4.77
C THR A 294 5.10 19.86 -5.75
N VAL A 295 5.35 18.66 -6.28
CA VAL A 295 4.41 17.89 -7.10
C VAL A 295 3.75 16.78 -6.26
N ILE A 296 4.54 15.89 -5.66
CA ILE A 296 4.06 14.79 -4.79
C ILE A 296 4.82 14.89 -3.47
N GLY A 297 4.11 15.18 -2.37
CA GLY A 297 4.73 15.55 -1.11
C GLY A 297 3.89 16.58 -0.34
N TRP A 298 4.51 17.26 0.62
CA TRP A 298 3.86 18.25 1.46
C TRP A 298 3.98 19.66 0.90
N LYS A 299 2.87 20.38 0.85
CA LYS A 299 2.76 21.66 0.15
C LYS A 299 2.06 22.71 1.00
N ILE A 300 2.51 23.94 0.90
CA ILE A 300 1.89 25.10 1.51
C ILE A 300 2.02 26.30 0.56
N ASP A 301 1.05 27.19 0.51
CA ASP A 301 1.15 28.41 -0.29
C ASP A 301 1.65 29.62 0.52
N ARG A 302 2.09 30.66 -0.19
CA ARG A 302 2.57 31.91 0.40
C ARG A 302 1.55 32.52 1.37
N LYS A 303 0.27 32.55 0.99
CA LYS A 303 -0.79 33.15 1.83
C LYS A 303 -0.93 32.44 3.18
N THR A 304 -0.90 31.10 3.19
CA THR A 304 -0.99 30.35 4.44
C THR A 304 0.23 30.60 5.32
N VAL A 305 1.45 30.60 4.74
CA VAL A 305 2.70 30.87 5.47
C VAL A 305 2.70 32.26 6.10
N GLU A 306 2.36 33.29 5.33
CA GLU A 306 2.31 34.68 5.80
C GLU A 306 1.28 34.87 6.92
N SER A 307 0.15 34.13 6.90
CA SER A 307 -0.85 34.17 7.95
C SER A 307 -0.33 33.71 9.32
N MET A 308 0.70 32.87 9.33
CA MET A 308 1.38 32.40 10.55
C MET A 308 2.53 33.33 10.97
N GLY A 309 2.79 34.43 10.24
CA GLY A 309 3.92 35.32 10.47
C GLY A 309 5.28 34.72 10.07
N MET A 310 5.27 33.65 9.27
CA MET A 310 6.47 32.99 8.76
C MET A 310 6.90 33.57 7.40
N LYS A 311 8.15 33.34 7.00
CA LYS A 311 8.69 33.79 5.71
C LYS A 311 8.56 32.71 4.63
N PRO A 312 7.86 32.99 3.51
CA PRO A 312 7.69 32.03 2.42
C PRO A 312 9.00 31.47 1.84
N GLU A 313 10.02 32.31 1.69
CA GLU A 313 11.32 31.95 1.11
C GLU A 313 12.17 31.01 1.97
N GLU A 314 11.87 30.91 3.26
CA GLU A 314 12.55 30.01 4.22
C GLU A 314 11.71 28.75 4.52
N THR A 315 10.54 28.60 3.90
CA THR A 315 9.57 27.53 4.23
C THR A 315 9.65 26.34 3.28
N GLU A 316 9.80 25.15 3.84
CA GLU A 316 9.79 23.89 3.08
C GLU A 316 8.39 23.58 2.50
N GLY A 317 8.36 23.10 1.26
CA GLY A 317 7.11 22.77 0.56
C GLY A 317 6.35 23.98 0.02
N ILE A 318 6.95 25.17 0.02
CA ILE A 318 6.33 26.39 -0.52
C ILE A 318 6.03 26.23 -2.02
N LEU A 319 4.79 26.48 -2.41
CA LEU A 319 4.37 26.56 -3.81
C LEU A 319 4.52 27.98 -4.34
N SER A 320 4.92 28.09 -5.61
CA SER A 320 4.81 29.35 -6.34
C SER A 320 3.36 29.71 -6.66
N ASP A 321 3.08 31.01 -6.81
CA ASP A 321 1.73 31.49 -7.17
C ASP A 321 1.24 30.88 -8.49
N ASP A 322 2.16 30.61 -9.42
CA ASP A 322 1.89 29.94 -10.68
C ASP A 322 1.48 28.48 -10.50
N GLU A 323 2.12 27.73 -9.60
CA GLU A 323 1.72 26.36 -9.26
C GLU A 323 0.36 26.36 -8.58
N VAL A 324 0.11 27.26 -7.63
CA VAL A 324 -1.20 27.41 -6.98
C VAL A 324 -2.28 27.71 -8.02
N LYS A 325 -2.05 28.67 -8.92
CA LYS A 325 -3.01 29.02 -9.98
C LYS A 325 -3.32 27.86 -10.92
N LYS A 326 -2.32 27.06 -11.28
CA LYS A 326 -2.46 25.93 -12.22
C LYS A 326 -3.08 24.70 -11.57
N GLU A 327 -2.89 24.49 -10.27
CA GLU A 327 -3.18 23.18 -9.66
C GLU A 327 -4.10 23.22 -8.43
N PHE A 328 -4.25 24.38 -7.81
CA PHE A 328 -5.00 24.58 -6.57
C PHE A 328 -5.83 25.87 -6.58
N SER A 329 -6.27 26.33 -7.76
CA SER A 329 -7.04 27.58 -7.90
C SER A 329 -8.52 27.46 -7.49
N GLY A 330 -9.01 26.23 -7.30
CA GLY A 330 -10.37 25.98 -6.83
C GLY A 330 -10.74 24.50 -6.83
N ARG A 331 -11.97 24.22 -6.40
CA ARG A 331 -12.45 22.85 -6.15
C ARG A 331 -12.43 21.97 -7.40
N GLU A 332 -12.75 22.49 -8.59
CA GLU A 332 -12.70 21.71 -9.83
C GLU A 332 -11.27 21.28 -10.18
N SER A 333 -10.26 22.15 -10.03
CA SER A 333 -8.87 21.74 -10.25
C SER A 333 -8.37 20.75 -9.19
N ILE A 334 -8.82 20.90 -7.94
CA ILE A 334 -8.38 20.04 -6.83
C ILE A 334 -9.01 18.64 -6.92
N LEU A 335 -10.32 18.55 -7.13
CA LEU A 335 -11.04 17.28 -7.12
C LEU A 335 -10.85 16.45 -8.39
N ASN A 336 -10.56 17.10 -9.52
CA ASN A 336 -10.62 16.48 -10.84
C ASN A 336 -9.29 16.49 -11.60
N ARG A 337 -8.16 16.61 -10.91
CA ARG A 337 -6.82 16.48 -11.51
C ARG A 337 -5.93 15.55 -10.69
N HIS A 338 -5.08 14.79 -11.37
CA HIS A 338 -4.01 14.01 -10.75
C HIS A 338 -2.69 14.22 -11.50
N TYR A 339 -1.57 13.92 -10.85
CA TYR A 339 -0.27 13.87 -11.51
C TYR A 339 -0.08 12.52 -12.18
N ASP A 340 0.18 12.49 -13.48
CA ASP A 340 0.49 11.28 -14.23
C ASP A 340 2.01 11.08 -14.29
N LEU A 341 2.49 10.01 -13.65
CA LEU A 341 3.91 9.68 -13.57
C LEU A 341 4.50 9.21 -14.89
N SER A 342 3.67 8.82 -15.85
CA SER A 342 4.11 8.39 -17.17
C SER A 342 4.37 9.57 -18.11
N THR A 343 3.63 10.67 -17.92
CA THR A 343 3.76 11.90 -18.72
C THR A 343 4.46 13.04 -17.98
N LEU A 344 4.66 12.88 -16.67
CA LEU A 344 5.24 13.84 -15.74
C LEU A 344 4.46 15.17 -15.68
N LYS A 345 3.13 15.09 -15.78
CA LYS A 345 2.24 16.26 -15.80
C LYS A 345 0.97 16.02 -15.00
N PHE A 346 0.40 17.10 -14.48
CA PHE A 346 -0.98 17.07 -14.05
C PHE A 346 -1.92 17.00 -15.26
N LYS A 347 -2.96 16.18 -15.13
CA LYS A 347 -4.02 16.03 -16.12
C LYS A 347 -5.36 15.81 -15.44
N LYS A 348 -6.43 16.08 -16.19
CA LYS A 348 -7.80 15.79 -15.79
C LYS A 348 -7.99 14.30 -15.45
N ASP A 349 -8.56 14.05 -14.29
CA ASP A 349 -9.04 12.75 -13.88
C ASP A 349 -10.39 12.48 -14.56
N ILE A 350 -10.35 11.81 -15.71
CA ILE A 350 -11.53 11.49 -16.51
C ILE A 350 -12.29 10.29 -15.95
N ALA A 351 -11.57 9.33 -15.34
CA ALA A 351 -12.14 8.08 -14.86
C ALA A 351 -13.13 8.30 -13.71
N THR A 352 -12.85 9.27 -12.83
CA THR A 352 -13.72 9.58 -11.68
C THR A 352 -14.06 11.08 -11.62
N TYR A 353 -14.23 11.72 -12.78
CA TYR A 353 -14.61 13.13 -12.84
C TYR A 353 -15.90 13.39 -12.05
N TRP A 354 -15.87 14.37 -11.14
CA TRP A 354 -16.99 14.73 -10.28
C TRP A 354 -17.45 16.17 -10.55
N ASP A 355 -18.66 16.34 -11.10
CA ASP A 355 -19.26 17.65 -11.34
C ASP A 355 -19.89 18.21 -10.04
N VAL A 356 -19.02 18.68 -9.13
CA VAL A 356 -19.42 19.20 -7.83
C VAL A 356 -20.28 20.46 -7.92
N ALA A 357 -20.16 21.23 -9.01
CA ALA A 357 -20.99 22.41 -9.23
C ALA A 357 -22.46 22.03 -9.45
N SER A 358 -22.71 21.00 -10.27
CA SER A 358 -24.07 20.48 -10.50
C SER A 358 -24.61 19.79 -9.25
N PHE A 359 -23.77 19.00 -8.57
CA PHE A 359 -24.11 18.34 -7.31
C PHE A 359 -24.56 19.35 -6.24
N ALA A 360 -23.78 20.41 -6.00
CA ALA A 360 -24.11 21.44 -5.02
C ALA A 360 -25.44 22.14 -5.34
N LYS A 361 -25.70 22.40 -6.63
CA LYS A 361 -26.97 22.98 -7.08
C LYS A 361 -28.16 22.05 -6.83
N GLU A 362 -28.01 20.75 -7.10
CA GLU A 362 -29.05 19.75 -6.86
C GLU A 362 -29.43 19.64 -5.38
N HIS A 363 -28.44 19.77 -4.49
CA HIS A 363 -28.63 19.75 -3.05
C HIS A 363 -28.97 21.13 -2.44
N GLY A 364 -29.03 22.18 -3.27
CA GLY A 364 -29.33 23.55 -2.80
C GLY A 364 -28.22 24.16 -1.94
N TRP A 365 -26.99 23.66 -2.03
CA TRP A 365 -25.85 24.18 -1.25
C TRP A 365 -25.45 25.57 -1.73
N LYS A 366 -25.20 26.46 -0.78
CA LYS A 366 -24.65 27.79 -1.06
C LYS A 366 -23.14 27.70 -1.01
N VAL A 367 -22.51 27.68 -2.18
CA VAL A 367 -21.07 27.51 -2.32
C VAL A 367 -20.42 28.70 -3.01
N SER A 368 -19.20 29.04 -2.61
CA SER A 368 -18.40 30.10 -3.23
C SER A 368 -18.19 29.84 -4.73
N LYS A 369 -17.99 30.92 -5.49
CA LYS A 369 -17.75 30.84 -6.93
C LYS A 369 -16.41 30.14 -7.20
N ASP A 370 -16.42 29.15 -8.09
CA ASP A 370 -15.22 28.47 -8.57
C ASP A 370 -14.98 28.77 -10.07
N SER A 371 -13.79 29.23 -10.41
CA SER A 371 -13.34 29.48 -11.79
C SER A 371 -12.28 28.47 -12.27
N SER A 372 -11.85 27.55 -11.40
CA SER A 372 -10.77 26.60 -11.68
C SER A 372 -11.12 25.56 -12.73
N LYS A 373 -12.41 25.41 -13.11
CA LYS A 373 -12.83 24.62 -14.28
C LYS A 373 -12.11 25.04 -15.56
N ALA A 374 -11.69 26.30 -15.67
CA ALA A 374 -10.90 26.80 -16.79
C ALA A 374 -9.50 26.18 -16.89
N VAL A 375 -8.90 25.74 -15.77
CA VAL A 375 -7.61 25.02 -15.76
C VAL A 375 -7.72 23.70 -16.54
N LEU A 376 -8.88 23.05 -16.46
CA LEU A 376 -9.13 21.79 -17.17
C LEU A 376 -9.47 22.02 -18.66
N SER A 377 -9.52 23.27 -19.13
CA SER A 377 -9.86 23.58 -20.52
C SER A 377 -8.69 23.27 -21.45
N GLY A 378 -8.97 22.67 -22.61
CA GLY A 378 -7.94 22.27 -23.57
C GLY A 378 -7.22 20.96 -23.25
N GLU A 379 -7.37 20.43 -22.03
CA GLU A 379 -7.09 19.02 -21.76
C GLU A 379 -8.17 18.21 -22.47
N GLU A 380 -7.85 17.68 -23.65
CA GLU A 380 -8.76 16.80 -24.38
C GLU A 380 -9.24 15.71 -23.41
N LYS A 381 -10.54 15.42 -23.41
CA LYS A 381 -11.03 14.17 -22.80
C LYS A 381 -10.32 13.05 -23.53
N ALA A 382 -9.22 12.55 -22.96
CA ALA A 382 -8.62 11.32 -23.38
C ALA A 382 -9.76 10.31 -23.53
N LYS A 383 -9.91 9.74 -24.72
CA LYS A 383 -10.92 8.71 -24.94
C LYS A 383 -10.44 7.50 -24.16
N LEU A 384 -11.04 7.30 -22.98
CA LEU A 384 -10.83 6.13 -22.16
C LEU A 384 -11.80 5.04 -22.64
N THR A 385 -11.24 3.92 -23.06
CA THR A 385 -12.00 2.69 -23.34
C THR A 385 -11.62 1.68 -22.27
N VAL A 386 -12.58 1.26 -21.45
CA VAL A 386 -12.38 0.27 -20.40
C VAL A 386 -13.04 -1.03 -20.84
N TYR A 387 -12.26 -2.10 -20.86
CA TYR A 387 -12.72 -3.47 -21.09
C TYR A 387 -12.78 -4.18 -19.74
N THR A 388 -13.98 -4.52 -19.31
CA THR A 388 -14.26 -5.49 -18.23
C THR A 388 -14.85 -6.76 -18.85
N PHE A 389 -14.82 -7.88 -18.13
CA PHE A 389 -15.15 -9.19 -18.72
C PHE A 389 -16.40 -9.83 -18.09
N ASP A 390 -17.21 -9.04 -17.41
CA ASP A 390 -18.48 -9.47 -16.80
C ASP A 390 -19.62 -9.62 -17.84
N ASP A 391 -19.52 -8.91 -18.97
CA ASP A 391 -20.45 -8.97 -20.11
C ASP A 391 -19.62 -8.98 -21.41
N GLU A 392 -19.92 -9.88 -22.35
CA GLU A 392 -19.27 -9.96 -23.66
C GLU A 392 -19.30 -8.64 -24.44
N LYS A 393 -20.31 -7.81 -24.22
CA LYS A 393 -20.39 -6.48 -24.83
C LYS A 393 -19.27 -5.55 -24.36
N ASN A 394 -18.79 -5.71 -23.13
CA ASN A 394 -17.79 -4.83 -22.52
C ASN A 394 -16.38 -5.07 -23.06
N PHE A 395 -16.10 -6.26 -23.62
CA PHE A 395 -14.82 -6.58 -24.25
C PHE A 395 -14.90 -6.86 -25.76
N LYS A 396 -16.05 -6.57 -26.37
CA LYS A 396 -16.22 -6.68 -27.82
C LYS A 396 -15.25 -5.74 -28.55
N GLY A 397 -14.36 -6.31 -29.36
CA GLY A 397 -13.38 -5.56 -30.16
C GLY A 397 -11.92 -5.87 -29.84
N ILE A 398 -11.64 -6.61 -28.76
CA ILE A 398 -10.32 -7.22 -28.55
C ILE A 398 -10.29 -8.63 -29.16
N LYS A 399 -9.13 -9.07 -29.63
CA LYS A 399 -8.92 -10.44 -30.13
C LYS A 399 -8.33 -11.31 -29.02
N LEU A 400 -8.96 -12.44 -28.74
CA LEU A 400 -8.47 -13.42 -27.75
C LEU A 400 -7.90 -14.64 -28.48
N GLU A 401 -6.69 -15.05 -28.10
CA GLU A 401 -6.06 -16.29 -28.53
C GLU A 401 -5.63 -17.07 -27.27
N GLY A 402 -6.31 -18.17 -26.93
CA GLY A 402 -6.00 -18.99 -25.75
C GLY A 402 -6.52 -18.46 -24.40
N PHE A 403 -7.01 -17.21 -24.34
CA PHE A 403 -7.73 -16.68 -23.17
C PHE A 403 -9.21 -17.06 -23.20
N THR A 404 -9.77 -17.36 -22.03
CA THR A 404 -11.19 -17.67 -21.82
C THR A 404 -11.77 -16.81 -20.68
N VAL A 405 -13.07 -16.53 -20.72
CA VAL A 405 -13.74 -15.77 -19.65
C VAL A 405 -14.14 -16.71 -18.52
N SER A 406 -13.82 -16.34 -17.27
CA SER A 406 -14.23 -17.02 -16.05
C SER A 406 -14.46 -15.99 -14.95
N GLU A 407 -15.65 -15.98 -14.35
CA GLU A 407 -16.01 -15.08 -13.23
C GLU A 407 -15.68 -13.60 -13.49
N GLY A 408 -16.05 -13.08 -14.68
CA GLY A 408 -15.81 -11.67 -15.01
C GLY A 408 -14.37 -11.33 -15.37
N LYS A 409 -13.49 -12.33 -15.57
CA LYS A 409 -12.05 -12.17 -15.82
C LYS A 409 -11.60 -13.02 -17.01
N LEU A 410 -10.48 -12.65 -17.63
CA LEU A 410 -9.80 -13.47 -18.65
C LEU A 410 -8.74 -14.35 -18.01
N VAL A 411 -8.78 -15.65 -18.29
CA VAL A 411 -7.79 -16.65 -17.84
C VAL A 411 -7.15 -17.30 -19.06
N GLY A 412 -5.81 -17.31 -19.11
CA GLY A 412 -5.04 -17.90 -20.21
C GLY A 412 -3.77 -18.58 -19.72
N GLU A 413 -3.32 -19.60 -20.45
CA GLU A 413 -2.07 -20.33 -20.20
C GLU A 413 -0.88 -19.68 -20.92
N ALA A 414 0.34 -20.17 -20.68
CA ALA A 414 1.54 -19.71 -21.38
C ALA A 414 1.36 -19.71 -22.91
N GLY A 415 1.72 -18.61 -23.57
CA GLY A 415 1.54 -18.39 -25.00
C GLY A 415 0.20 -17.77 -25.40
N SER A 416 -0.78 -17.68 -24.48
CA SER A 416 -2.06 -17.01 -24.76
C SER A 416 -1.85 -15.51 -25.01
N LYS A 417 -2.68 -14.92 -25.88
CA LYS A 417 -2.57 -13.52 -26.31
C LYS A 417 -3.90 -12.78 -26.30
N ILE A 418 -3.83 -11.49 -26.00
CA ILE A 418 -4.92 -10.53 -26.17
C ILE A 418 -4.39 -9.42 -27.08
N THR A 419 -5.10 -9.13 -28.17
CA THR A 419 -4.82 -7.97 -29.03
C THR A 419 -5.86 -6.89 -28.76
N VAL A 420 -5.39 -5.74 -28.29
CA VAL A 420 -6.21 -4.60 -27.90
C VAL A 420 -6.03 -3.48 -28.91
N PRO A 421 -7.10 -2.95 -29.52
CA PRO A 421 -6.98 -1.83 -30.45
C PRO A 421 -6.61 -0.55 -29.69
N VAL A 422 -5.67 0.22 -30.25
CA VAL A 422 -5.25 1.53 -29.75
C VAL A 422 -5.27 2.54 -30.88
N LYS A 423 -5.40 3.83 -30.56
CA LYS A 423 -5.44 4.90 -31.56
C LYS A 423 -4.35 5.93 -31.31
N GLY A 424 -3.28 5.84 -32.10
CA GLY A 424 -2.12 6.73 -31.95
C GLY A 424 -1.50 6.56 -30.56
N LYS A 425 -0.99 7.65 -30.02
CA LYS A 425 -0.39 7.65 -28.69
C LYS A 425 -1.44 7.38 -27.61
N SER A 426 -1.16 6.45 -26.72
CA SER A 426 -2.10 5.95 -25.72
C SER A 426 -1.37 5.39 -24.50
N VAL A 427 -2.05 5.28 -23.37
CA VAL A 427 -1.62 4.47 -22.22
C VAL A 427 -2.53 3.26 -22.13
N VAL A 428 -1.94 2.06 -22.11
CA VAL A 428 -2.65 0.79 -21.92
C VAL A 428 -2.35 0.26 -20.53
N SER A 429 -3.36 0.24 -19.67
CA SER A 429 -3.29 -0.35 -18.34
C SER A 429 -3.89 -1.76 -18.36
N VAL A 430 -3.12 -2.73 -17.89
CA VAL A 430 -3.54 -4.13 -17.73
C VAL A 430 -3.63 -4.43 -16.24
N THR A 431 -4.84 -4.70 -15.76
CA THR A 431 -5.10 -5.03 -14.37
C THR A 431 -5.27 -6.54 -14.22
N GLY A 432 -4.46 -7.18 -13.38
CA GLY A 432 -4.53 -8.61 -13.10
C GLY A 432 -4.66 -8.95 -11.63
N CYS A 433 -4.88 -10.23 -11.35
CA CYS A 433 -4.97 -10.79 -9.99
C CYS A 433 -4.40 -12.21 -9.94
N LEU A 434 -4.35 -12.80 -8.75
CA LEU A 434 -3.71 -14.10 -8.49
C LEU A 434 -2.21 -14.05 -8.86
N SER A 435 -1.66 -15.16 -9.37
CA SER A 435 -0.32 -15.23 -9.95
C SER A 435 -0.43 -15.25 -11.47
N GLY A 436 0.33 -14.39 -12.17
CA GLY A 436 0.43 -14.42 -13.62
C GLY A 436 1.42 -13.41 -14.16
N ASN A 437 2.16 -13.77 -15.20
CA ASN A 437 3.14 -12.88 -15.79
C ASN A 437 3.22 -13.02 -17.30
N GLY A 438 3.83 -12.01 -17.92
CA GLY A 438 3.93 -11.95 -19.37
C GLY A 438 4.43 -10.61 -19.85
N THR A 439 4.12 -10.28 -21.10
CA THR A 439 4.59 -9.05 -21.75
C THR A 439 3.47 -8.26 -22.41
N VAL A 440 3.66 -6.94 -22.48
CA VAL A 440 2.84 -6.00 -23.25
C VAL A 440 3.72 -5.37 -24.32
N LYS A 441 3.27 -5.34 -25.58
CA LYS A 441 4.06 -4.82 -26.71
C LYS A 441 3.18 -4.11 -27.74
N ALA A 442 3.64 -2.97 -28.25
CA ALA A 442 3.00 -2.22 -29.33
C ALA A 442 3.87 -2.15 -30.59
N GLY A 443 3.50 -2.86 -31.64
CA GLY A 443 4.23 -2.84 -32.92
C GLY A 443 5.73 -3.16 -32.75
N LYS A 444 6.59 -2.21 -33.13
CA LYS A 444 8.06 -2.32 -33.00
C LYS A 444 8.62 -1.79 -31.68
N GLN A 445 7.79 -1.15 -30.84
CA GLN A 445 8.23 -0.70 -29.53
C GLN A 445 8.72 -1.87 -28.69
N GLY A 446 9.67 -1.57 -27.81
CA GLY A 446 10.14 -2.49 -26.78
C GLY A 446 9.00 -3.07 -25.95
N GLU A 447 9.08 -4.36 -25.66
CA GLU A 447 8.11 -5.01 -24.77
C GLU A 447 8.34 -4.59 -23.32
N ALA A 448 7.26 -4.57 -22.54
CA ALA A 448 7.31 -4.40 -21.09
C ALA A 448 6.78 -5.64 -20.40
N PHE A 449 7.40 -6.04 -19.30
CA PHE A 449 7.01 -7.18 -18.49
C PHE A 449 5.94 -6.79 -17.47
N TYR A 450 4.91 -7.62 -17.31
CA TYR A 450 3.98 -7.53 -16.19
C TYR A 450 4.12 -8.76 -15.29
N ASP A 451 3.96 -8.55 -13.99
CA ASP A 451 3.91 -9.59 -12.98
C ASP A 451 2.79 -9.27 -11.99
N PHE A 452 1.72 -10.03 -12.08
CA PHE A 452 0.60 -9.96 -11.16
C PHE A 452 0.82 -10.99 -10.07
N ASN A 453 1.09 -10.50 -8.85
CA ASN A 453 1.01 -11.33 -7.66
C ASN A 453 0.19 -10.68 -6.57
N THR A 454 -1.05 -11.13 -6.42
CA THR A 454 -1.96 -10.62 -5.40
C THR A 454 -2.40 -11.68 -4.39
N GLY A 455 -2.11 -12.96 -4.65
CA GLY A 455 -2.49 -14.11 -3.82
C GLY A 455 -4.01 -14.29 -3.65
N SER A 456 -4.83 -13.47 -4.31
CA SER A 456 -6.28 -13.42 -4.14
C SER A 456 -6.95 -12.90 -5.40
N GLY A 457 -8.08 -13.52 -5.79
CA GLY A 457 -8.91 -13.04 -6.89
C GLY A 457 -9.66 -11.73 -6.59
N ALA A 458 -9.63 -11.24 -5.35
CA ALA A 458 -10.27 -10.00 -4.91
C ALA A 458 -9.28 -8.82 -4.81
N LYS A 459 -7.98 -9.07 -4.96
CA LYS A 459 -6.94 -8.05 -4.97
C LYS A 459 -6.35 -7.93 -6.37
N PHE A 460 -6.13 -6.70 -6.81
CA PHE A 460 -5.70 -6.41 -8.17
C PHE A 460 -4.43 -5.59 -8.18
N THR A 461 -3.58 -5.80 -9.18
CA THR A 461 -2.43 -4.96 -9.50
C THR A 461 -2.48 -4.55 -10.96
N GLU A 462 -1.85 -3.42 -11.30
CA GLU A 462 -1.90 -2.86 -12.65
C GLU A 462 -0.49 -2.65 -13.22
N LYS A 463 -0.30 -3.03 -14.49
CA LYS A 463 0.84 -2.62 -15.31
C LYS A 463 0.35 -1.64 -16.37
N ALA A 464 0.92 -0.44 -16.42
CA ALA A 464 0.73 0.47 -17.55
C ALA A 464 1.84 0.28 -18.59
N TYR A 465 1.46 0.51 -19.84
CA TYR A 465 2.32 0.52 -21.00
C TYR A 465 2.00 1.74 -21.86
N VAL A 466 2.98 2.61 -22.06
CA VAL A 466 2.80 3.82 -22.87
C VAL A 466 3.12 3.50 -24.34
N VAL A 467 2.11 3.67 -25.18
CA VAL A 467 2.22 3.67 -26.63
C VAL A 467 2.54 5.10 -27.06
N TYR A 468 3.78 5.34 -27.47
CA TYR A 468 4.25 6.64 -27.96
C TYR A 468 4.44 6.67 -29.49
N THR A 469 4.34 5.51 -30.13
CA THR A 469 4.33 5.35 -31.58
C THR A 469 2.91 5.48 -32.16
N GLY A 470 2.79 5.44 -33.49
CA GLY A 470 1.52 5.33 -34.20
C GLY A 470 0.96 3.91 -34.29
N ALA A 471 1.27 3.02 -33.32
CA ALA A 471 0.75 1.66 -33.32
C ALA A 471 -0.80 1.65 -33.34
N LYS A 472 -1.37 0.62 -33.99
CA LYS A 472 -2.83 0.42 -34.09
C LYS A 472 -3.36 -0.59 -33.07
N GLU A 473 -2.47 -1.37 -32.49
CA GLU A 473 -2.80 -2.41 -31.54
C GLU A 473 -1.66 -2.64 -30.55
N VAL A 474 -2.04 -3.16 -29.38
CA VAL A 474 -1.16 -3.64 -28.33
C VAL A 474 -1.43 -5.13 -28.13
N THR A 475 -0.39 -5.93 -28.05
CA THR A 475 -0.48 -7.35 -27.73
C THR A 475 -0.04 -7.59 -26.29
N ILE A 476 -0.89 -8.25 -25.53
CA ILE A 476 -0.60 -8.76 -24.19
C ILE A 476 -0.39 -10.26 -24.34
N THR A 477 0.77 -10.78 -23.96
CA THR A 477 1.12 -12.20 -24.06
C THR A 477 1.33 -12.75 -22.66
N ALA A 478 0.76 -13.92 -22.37
CA ALA A 478 1.00 -14.65 -21.13
C ALA A 478 2.28 -15.48 -21.25
N SER A 479 3.22 -15.33 -20.32
CA SER A 479 4.39 -16.21 -20.20
C SER A 479 4.13 -17.41 -19.29
N LYS A 480 3.12 -17.30 -18.42
CA LYS A 480 2.58 -18.37 -17.56
C LYS A 480 1.06 -18.20 -17.44
N LYS A 481 0.39 -19.14 -16.76
CA LYS A 481 -1.02 -18.99 -16.38
C LYS A 481 -1.27 -17.61 -15.79
N THR A 482 -2.21 -16.87 -16.36
CA THR A 482 -2.44 -15.46 -16.06
C THR A 482 -3.94 -15.15 -16.00
N THR A 483 -4.33 -14.32 -15.01
CA THR A 483 -5.71 -13.82 -14.85
C THR A 483 -5.74 -12.30 -14.99
N ILE A 484 -6.46 -11.78 -16.00
CA ILE A 484 -6.62 -10.36 -16.29
C ILE A 484 -8.07 -9.96 -15.99
N ALA A 485 -8.24 -8.95 -15.13
CA ALA A 485 -9.54 -8.49 -14.67
C ALA A 485 -10.06 -7.25 -15.41
N LYS A 486 -9.16 -6.40 -15.91
CA LYS A 486 -9.52 -5.18 -16.62
C LYS A 486 -8.41 -4.76 -17.57
N ILE A 487 -8.78 -4.22 -18.73
CA ILE A 487 -7.86 -3.51 -19.61
C ILE A 487 -8.42 -2.10 -19.83
N ALA A 488 -7.61 -1.08 -19.65
CA ALA A 488 -8.00 0.30 -19.94
C ALA A 488 -7.06 0.89 -21.00
N VAL A 489 -7.64 1.50 -22.04
CA VAL A 489 -6.91 2.21 -23.10
C VAL A 489 -7.29 3.67 -23.02
N GLU A 490 -6.35 4.52 -22.64
CA GLU A 490 -6.50 5.96 -22.58
C GLU A 490 -5.74 6.60 -23.75
N SER A 491 -6.41 7.31 -24.65
CA SER A 491 -5.71 8.04 -25.71
C SER A 491 -4.96 9.25 -25.14
N ASP A 492 -3.67 9.39 -25.42
CA ASP A 492 -2.87 10.51 -24.93
C ASP A 492 -1.96 11.07 -26.03
N LYS A 493 -2.43 12.13 -26.71
CA LYS A 493 -1.63 12.82 -27.73
C LYS A 493 -0.35 13.46 -27.17
N ALA A 494 -0.34 13.78 -25.88
CA ALA A 494 0.78 14.42 -25.21
C ALA A 494 1.84 13.43 -24.72
N ALA A 495 1.57 12.12 -24.75
CA ALA A 495 2.54 11.10 -24.38
C ALA A 495 3.86 11.30 -25.13
N LYS A 496 4.96 11.32 -24.38
CA LYS A 496 6.32 11.45 -24.93
C LYS A 496 7.12 10.20 -24.61
N PHE A 497 7.99 9.84 -25.54
CA PHE A 497 9.00 8.83 -25.28
C PHE A 497 10.10 9.44 -24.39
N ILE A 498 10.28 8.85 -23.21
CA ILE A 498 11.36 9.12 -22.26
C ILE A 498 12.27 7.88 -22.32
N PRO A 499 13.38 7.93 -23.07
CA PRO A 499 14.32 6.81 -23.15
C PRO A 499 15.05 6.59 -21.83
N VAL A 500 15.59 5.39 -21.66
CA VAL A 500 16.67 5.17 -20.69
C VAL A 500 17.92 5.84 -21.28
N GLU A 501 18.47 6.82 -20.59
CA GLU A 501 19.68 7.53 -21.03
C GLU A 501 20.94 6.87 -20.49
N LYS A 502 20.87 6.32 -19.26
CA LYS A 502 22.00 5.65 -18.60
C LYS A 502 21.50 4.52 -17.71
N ILE A 503 22.30 3.47 -17.61
CA ILE A 503 22.17 2.40 -16.61
C ILE A 503 23.39 2.45 -15.69
N GLU A 504 23.18 2.27 -14.39
CA GLU A 504 24.22 2.10 -13.38
C GLU A 504 24.10 0.71 -12.78
N ILE A 505 25.15 -0.11 -12.88
CA ILE A 505 25.20 -1.46 -12.33
C ILE A 505 25.99 -1.44 -11.03
N SER A 506 25.48 -2.13 -10.01
CA SER A 506 26.17 -2.37 -8.73
C SER A 506 26.07 -3.85 -8.35
N SER A 507 27.11 -4.39 -7.71
CA SER A 507 27.07 -5.68 -7.03
C SER A 507 26.72 -5.52 -5.55
N GLU A 508 26.29 -6.61 -4.91
CA GLU A 508 26.24 -6.70 -3.45
C GLU A 508 27.59 -6.30 -2.84
N ASP A 509 27.54 -5.45 -1.81
CA ASP A 509 28.71 -4.97 -1.04
C ASP A 509 29.86 -4.40 -1.88
N ASP A 510 29.57 -3.91 -3.10
CA ASP A 510 30.56 -3.46 -4.10
C ASP A 510 31.64 -4.52 -4.41
N VAL A 511 31.28 -5.82 -4.30
CA VAL A 511 32.18 -6.93 -4.60
C VAL A 511 32.55 -6.93 -6.09
N LYS A 512 33.85 -6.89 -6.37
CA LYS A 512 34.42 -6.89 -7.73
C LYS A 512 35.14 -8.19 -8.08
N THR A 513 35.30 -9.08 -7.10
CA THR A 513 36.03 -10.34 -7.24
C THR A 513 35.31 -11.44 -6.49
N ILE A 514 35.08 -12.58 -7.15
CA ILE A 514 34.53 -13.79 -6.54
C ILE A 514 35.36 -15.00 -6.95
N TYR A 515 35.36 -16.06 -6.15
CA TYR A 515 35.89 -17.34 -6.60
C TYR A 515 34.91 -18.01 -7.57
N GLY A 516 35.43 -18.79 -8.51
CA GLY A 516 34.63 -19.68 -9.34
C GLY A 516 33.72 -20.54 -8.48
N ARG A 517 32.57 -20.92 -9.05
CA ARG A 517 31.50 -21.69 -8.38
C ARG A 517 30.71 -20.94 -7.30
N LYS A 518 31.09 -19.70 -6.98
CA LYS A 518 30.31 -18.83 -6.09
C LYS A 518 29.25 -18.06 -6.88
N SER A 519 28.37 -17.38 -6.16
CA SER A 519 27.32 -16.54 -6.73
C SER A 519 27.39 -15.12 -6.18
N LEU A 520 26.91 -14.15 -6.96
CA LEU A 520 26.90 -12.73 -6.60
C LEU A 520 25.63 -12.06 -7.15
N GLN A 521 25.04 -11.17 -6.36
CA GLN A 521 23.89 -10.41 -6.79
C GLN A 521 24.31 -9.09 -7.45
N PHE A 522 23.65 -8.77 -8.56
CA PHE A 522 23.71 -7.47 -9.23
C PHE A 522 22.37 -6.74 -9.19
N ALA A 523 22.44 -5.41 -9.20
CA ALA A 523 21.30 -4.51 -9.36
C ALA A 523 21.61 -3.47 -10.44
N ALA A 524 20.56 -3.01 -11.13
CA ALA A 524 20.66 -1.93 -12.12
C ALA A 524 19.72 -0.78 -11.75
N LYS A 525 20.24 0.45 -11.83
CA LYS A 525 19.51 1.69 -11.65
C LYS A 525 19.43 2.44 -12.98
N LEU A 526 18.22 2.80 -13.39
CA LEU A 526 17.97 3.53 -14.64
C LEU A 526 17.98 5.04 -14.40
N ASN A 527 18.49 5.80 -15.38
CA ASN A 527 18.41 7.26 -15.42
C ASN A 527 17.85 7.70 -16.78
N PRO A 528 16.80 8.54 -16.84
CA PRO A 528 16.01 9.04 -15.70
C PRO A 528 15.31 7.90 -14.93
N ALA A 529 14.92 8.15 -13.68
CA ALA A 529 14.36 7.10 -12.80
C ALA A 529 12.98 6.56 -13.25
N ARG A 530 12.33 7.23 -14.21
CA ARG A 530 11.01 6.89 -14.75
C ARG A 530 11.00 6.96 -16.28
N PRO A 531 11.76 6.07 -16.95
CA PRO A 531 11.68 5.96 -18.40
C PRO A 531 10.31 5.42 -18.80
N THR A 532 9.92 5.60 -20.06
CA THR A 532 8.65 5.11 -20.59
C THR A 532 8.57 3.58 -20.58
N ASN A 533 9.71 2.90 -20.72
CA ASN A 533 9.87 1.47 -20.46
C ASN A 533 11.03 1.28 -19.47
N ALA A 534 10.71 0.80 -18.26
CA ALA A 534 11.69 0.54 -17.21
C ALA A 534 12.22 -0.89 -17.20
N ASP A 535 11.80 -1.72 -18.16
CA ASP A 535 12.27 -3.10 -18.26
C ASP A 535 13.64 -3.15 -18.96
N TYR A 536 14.50 -4.04 -18.47
CA TYR A 536 15.85 -4.28 -18.97
C TYR A 536 16.17 -5.78 -18.88
N GLU A 537 17.24 -6.20 -19.53
CA GLU A 537 17.71 -7.57 -19.55
C GLU A 537 19.16 -7.69 -19.08
N TRP A 538 19.46 -8.81 -18.43
CA TRP A 538 20.81 -9.16 -17.98
C TRP A 538 21.49 -10.12 -18.94
N SER A 539 22.80 -10.00 -19.08
CA SER A 539 23.66 -10.93 -19.80
C SER A 539 25.07 -10.93 -19.22
N VAL A 540 25.87 -11.92 -19.59
CA VAL A 540 27.32 -11.97 -19.32
C VAL A 540 28.08 -12.08 -20.64
N SER A 541 29.32 -11.57 -20.69
CA SER A 541 30.16 -11.62 -21.90
C SER A 541 30.49 -13.04 -22.35
N ASP A 542 30.58 -13.99 -21.42
CA ASP A 542 30.87 -15.40 -21.70
C ASP A 542 30.01 -16.31 -20.81
N SER A 543 29.03 -16.96 -21.41
CA SER A 543 28.11 -17.87 -20.72
C SER A 543 28.76 -19.19 -20.28
N SER A 544 29.99 -19.49 -20.71
CA SER A 544 30.76 -20.64 -20.23
C SER A 544 31.45 -20.35 -18.88
N LEU A 545 31.71 -19.07 -18.59
CA LEU A 545 32.38 -18.63 -17.36
C LEU A 545 31.41 -18.24 -16.25
N ALA A 546 30.19 -17.81 -16.59
CA ALA A 546 29.15 -17.48 -15.63
C ALA A 546 27.75 -17.55 -16.28
N SER A 547 26.70 -17.53 -15.47
CA SER A 547 25.33 -17.31 -15.91
C SER A 547 24.66 -16.27 -15.03
N ILE A 548 23.77 -15.44 -15.58
CA ILE A 548 22.98 -14.46 -14.83
C ILE A 548 21.50 -14.59 -15.17
N ASP A 549 20.63 -14.55 -14.17
CA ASP A 549 19.18 -14.63 -14.37
C ASP A 549 18.53 -13.26 -14.60
N SER A 550 17.21 -13.24 -14.86
CA SER A 550 16.46 -11.99 -15.09
C SER A 550 16.41 -11.05 -13.87
N ASN A 551 16.86 -11.50 -12.70
CA ASN A 551 16.85 -10.72 -11.46
C ASN A 551 18.25 -10.22 -11.09
N GLY A 552 19.25 -10.46 -11.93
CA GLY A 552 20.63 -10.07 -11.68
C GLY A 552 21.39 -11.03 -10.77
N PHE A 553 20.87 -12.24 -10.52
CA PHE A 553 21.59 -13.24 -9.73
C PHE A 553 22.58 -13.99 -10.62
N LEU A 554 23.88 -13.78 -10.39
CA LEU A 554 24.96 -14.36 -11.15
C LEU A 554 25.53 -15.60 -10.44
N THR A 555 25.77 -16.67 -11.19
CA THR A 555 26.50 -17.87 -10.74
C THR A 555 27.77 -18.01 -11.58
N ALA A 556 28.94 -17.99 -10.93
CA ALA A 556 30.22 -18.22 -11.57
C ALA A 556 30.43 -19.70 -11.88
N GLY A 557 31.00 -19.99 -13.04
CA GLY A 557 31.42 -21.32 -13.44
C GLY A 557 32.68 -21.79 -12.70
N ASN A 558 33.08 -23.03 -12.98
CA ASN A 558 34.32 -23.60 -12.49
C ASN A 558 35.48 -23.23 -13.44
N VAL A 559 36.08 -22.05 -13.24
CA VAL A 559 37.13 -21.52 -14.11
C VAL A 559 38.48 -22.18 -13.83
N ALA A 560 39.27 -22.47 -14.87
CA ALA A 560 40.56 -23.15 -14.73
C ALA A 560 41.70 -22.22 -14.23
N GLU A 561 41.52 -20.92 -14.43
CA GLU A 561 42.43 -19.81 -14.10
C GLU A 561 41.60 -18.54 -13.82
N ASP A 562 42.23 -17.52 -13.23
CA ASP A 562 41.58 -16.24 -12.94
C ASP A 562 41.17 -15.55 -14.24
N THR A 563 39.90 -15.14 -14.36
CA THR A 563 39.33 -14.60 -15.59
C THR A 563 38.39 -13.42 -15.32
N GLU A 564 38.24 -12.52 -16.29
CA GLU A 564 37.30 -11.39 -16.24
C GLU A 564 36.01 -11.77 -16.99
N VAL A 565 34.85 -11.51 -16.38
CA VAL A 565 33.55 -11.54 -17.06
C VAL A 565 32.90 -10.16 -16.99
N LEU A 566 32.28 -9.72 -18.08
CA LEU A 566 31.49 -8.48 -18.09
C LEU A 566 30.04 -8.84 -17.80
N VAL A 567 29.49 -8.28 -16.73
CA VAL A 567 28.07 -8.36 -16.39
C VAL A 567 27.36 -7.17 -17.01
N LYS A 568 26.39 -7.42 -17.88
CA LYS A 568 25.75 -6.39 -18.70
C LYS A 568 24.25 -6.30 -18.41
N ALA A 569 23.77 -5.08 -18.24
CA ALA A 569 22.36 -4.74 -18.23
C ALA A 569 22.03 -3.89 -19.47
N THR A 570 20.98 -4.24 -20.20
CA THR A 570 20.55 -3.53 -21.43
C THR A 570 19.07 -3.18 -21.33
N SER A 571 18.68 -1.92 -21.52
CA SER A 571 17.28 -1.53 -21.50
C SER A 571 16.52 -2.12 -22.69
N LYS A 572 15.26 -2.52 -22.45
CA LYS A 572 14.34 -3.00 -23.49
C LYS A 572 13.58 -1.86 -24.17
N ASP A 573 14.03 -0.62 -24.06
CA ASP A 573 13.42 0.50 -24.77
C ASP A 573 13.91 0.57 -26.25
N GLU A 574 13.31 1.44 -27.06
CA GLU A 574 13.72 1.57 -28.48
C GLU A 574 15.15 2.12 -28.64
N LYS A 575 15.69 2.81 -27.63
CA LYS A 575 17.05 3.35 -27.59
C LYS A 575 17.86 2.64 -26.51
N ALA A 576 18.06 1.33 -26.70
CA ALA A 576 18.73 0.46 -25.75
C ALA A 576 20.03 1.07 -25.19
N ALA A 577 19.95 1.63 -23.99
CA ALA A 577 21.10 1.97 -23.16
C ALA A 577 21.62 0.69 -22.51
N SER A 578 22.92 0.59 -22.35
CA SER A 578 23.52 -0.52 -21.62
C SER A 578 24.65 -0.05 -20.73
N ALA A 579 24.87 -0.80 -19.66
CA ALA A 579 26.06 -0.66 -18.83
C ALA A 579 26.72 -2.03 -18.66
N GLU A 580 28.01 -1.99 -18.34
CA GLU A 580 28.82 -3.19 -18.10
C GLU A 580 29.55 -3.02 -16.77
N PHE A 581 29.62 -4.10 -16.01
CA PHE A 581 30.37 -4.21 -14.77
C PHE A 581 31.43 -5.29 -14.92
N LYS A 582 32.68 -4.97 -14.58
CA LYS A 582 33.80 -5.92 -14.63
C LYS A 582 33.85 -6.74 -13.35
N LEU A 583 33.68 -8.04 -13.48
CA LEU A 583 33.78 -9.00 -12.38
C LEU A 583 34.96 -9.93 -12.61
N GLN A 584 35.88 -10.00 -11.66
CA GLN A 584 36.96 -10.97 -11.67
C GLN A 584 36.49 -12.28 -11.04
N ILE A 585 36.54 -13.38 -11.78
CA ILE A 585 36.30 -14.73 -11.28
C ILE A 585 37.66 -15.40 -11.06
N LEU A 586 38.03 -15.60 -9.80
CA LEU A 586 39.25 -16.29 -9.43
C LEU A 586 39.09 -17.80 -9.61
N LYS A 587 40.18 -18.47 -9.95
CA LYS A 587 40.27 -19.92 -9.91
C LYS A 587 39.83 -20.41 -8.52
N PRO A 588 38.84 -21.31 -8.44
CA PRO A 588 38.39 -21.82 -7.16
C PRO A 588 39.53 -22.59 -6.46
N ASP A 589 39.65 -22.43 -5.15
CA ASP A 589 40.58 -23.23 -4.35
C ASP A 589 40.21 -24.72 -4.50
N PRO A 590 41.13 -25.60 -4.94
CA PRO A 590 40.86 -27.03 -5.10
C PRO A 590 40.39 -27.70 -3.80
N ASN A 591 40.72 -27.13 -2.65
CA ASN A 591 40.30 -27.61 -1.34
C ASN A 591 38.96 -27.02 -0.91
N SER A 592 38.35 -26.08 -1.64
CA SER A 592 37.06 -25.48 -1.27
C SER A 592 35.88 -26.16 -1.94
N PHE A 593 34.72 -26.06 -1.30
CA PHE A 593 33.42 -26.40 -1.88
C PHE A 593 32.32 -25.45 -1.41
N ALA A 594 31.22 -25.44 -2.15
CA ALA A 594 29.92 -24.96 -1.77
C ALA A 594 28.89 -26.06 -2.06
N VAL A 595 27.91 -26.16 -1.17
CA VAL A 595 26.66 -26.86 -1.44
C VAL A 595 25.53 -25.85 -1.39
N THR A 596 24.75 -25.79 -2.45
CA THR A 596 23.63 -24.87 -2.59
C THR A 596 22.35 -25.66 -2.82
N TRP A 597 21.30 -25.28 -2.10
CA TRP A 597 19.96 -25.84 -2.27
C TRP A 597 19.05 -24.80 -2.90
N LEU A 598 18.51 -25.13 -4.07
CA LEU A 598 17.62 -24.28 -4.86
C LEU A 598 16.28 -24.98 -5.08
N ASP A 599 15.23 -24.17 -5.21
CA ASP A 599 13.91 -24.63 -5.62
C ASP A 599 13.87 -24.84 -7.14
N SER A 600 13.41 -26.01 -7.58
CA SER A 600 13.08 -26.25 -8.98
C SER A 600 11.67 -25.77 -9.26
N LEU A 601 11.46 -24.98 -10.32
CA LEU A 601 10.18 -24.38 -10.75
C LEU A 601 8.95 -25.32 -10.87
N GLU A 602 9.10 -26.62 -10.66
CA GLU A 602 8.01 -27.59 -10.54
C GLU A 602 7.71 -27.85 -9.07
N ALA A 603 6.46 -27.63 -8.65
CA ALA A 603 5.99 -27.77 -7.27
C ALA A 603 6.53 -29.06 -6.61
N SER A 604 7.62 -28.94 -5.85
CA SER A 604 8.29 -30.09 -5.25
C SER A 604 8.37 -29.92 -3.74
N ASN A 605 8.18 -31.03 -3.02
CA ASN A 605 8.19 -31.08 -1.57
C ASN A 605 9.63 -31.03 -0.97
N SER A 606 10.64 -30.60 -1.75
CA SER A 606 12.07 -30.70 -1.43
C SER A 606 12.90 -29.62 -2.13
N LEU A 607 14.05 -29.22 -1.56
CA LEU A 607 15.05 -28.43 -2.31
C LEU A 607 16.09 -29.35 -2.93
N GLU A 608 16.39 -29.14 -4.20
CA GLU A 608 17.45 -29.89 -4.88
C GLU A 608 18.81 -29.37 -4.44
N GLY A 609 19.58 -30.23 -3.78
CA GLY A 609 20.94 -29.95 -3.38
C GLY A 609 21.89 -30.14 -4.55
N LYS A 610 22.77 -29.17 -4.76
CA LYS A 610 23.89 -29.28 -5.70
C LYS A 610 25.16 -28.86 -5.01
N THR A 611 26.23 -29.60 -5.25
CA THR A 611 27.57 -29.18 -4.85
C THR A 611 28.34 -28.72 -6.07
N ASP A 612 29.27 -27.81 -5.83
CA ASP A 612 30.22 -27.36 -6.82
C ASP A 612 31.52 -28.20 -6.85
N ASN A 613 31.66 -29.15 -5.94
CA ASN A 613 32.84 -30.00 -5.80
C ASN A 613 32.48 -31.38 -5.27
N ASP A 614 31.95 -32.22 -6.16
CA ASP A 614 31.57 -33.61 -5.85
C ASP A 614 32.75 -34.44 -5.31
N ALA A 615 34.00 -34.01 -5.53
CA ALA A 615 35.17 -34.69 -4.97
C ALA A 615 35.32 -34.49 -3.44
N LEU A 616 34.80 -33.40 -2.88
CA LEU A 616 34.87 -33.09 -1.45
C LEU A 616 33.58 -33.41 -0.72
N ALA A 617 32.43 -33.10 -1.32
CA ALA A 617 31.13 -33.28 -0.70
C ALA A 617 30.06 -33.60 -1.74
N ALA A 618 29.03 -34.36 -1.34
CA ALA A 618 27.81 -34.55 -2.11
C ALA A 618 26.61 -33.97 -1.35
N ALA A 619 25.65 -33.45 -2.10
CA ALA A 619 24.44 -32.85 -1.58
C ALA A 619 23.24 -33.77 -1.80
N GLY A 620 22.48 -34.05 -0.74
CA GLY A 620 21.19 -34.71 -0.90
C GLY A 620 20.05 -33.70 -1.10
N LYS A 621 18.87 -34.19 -1.46
CA LYS A 621 17.65 -33.38 -1.43
C LYS A 621 17.32 -32.97 -0.01
N ALA A 622 17.07 -31.68 0.21
CA ALA A 622 16.64 -31.20 1.50
C ALA A 622 15.15 -31.48 1.69
N LEU A 623 14.79 -32.01 2.86
CA LEU A 623 13.42 -32.34 3.22
C LEU A 623 12.95 -31.46 4.39
N PRO A 624 11.78 -30.81 4.29
CA PRO A 624 11.17 -30.15 5.44
C PRO A 624 10.63 -31.17 6.44
N SER A 625 10.49 -30.77 7.71
CA SER A 625 9.75 -31.55 8.70
C SER A 625 8.27 -31.72 8.30
N LYS A 626 7.58 -32.77 8.78
CA LYS A 626 6.17 -33.05 8.43
C LYS A 626 5.26 -31.87 8.81
N GLY A 627 4.71 -31.14 7.83
CA GLY A 627 3.70 -30.09 8.02
C GLY A 627 3.30 -29.39 6.70
N ASN A 628 2.10 -28.79 6.62
CA ASN A 628 1.55 -28.07 5.44
C ASN A 628 1.70 -26.53 5.59
N TRP A 629 2.24 -25.80 4.60
CA TRP A 629 2.59 -24.35 4.70
C TRP A 629 2.12 -23.52 3.46
N ALA A 630 2.50 -22.23 3.22
CA ALA A 630 2.06 -21.40 2.07
C ALA A 630 3.15 -20.65 1.23
N TYR A 631 2.85 -20.18 -0.01
CA TYR A 631 3.74 -19.65 -1.08
C TYR A 631 3.45 -18.20 -1.40
N ASN A 632 4.51 -17.45 -1.71
CA ASN A 632 4.41 -16.07 -2.18
C ASN A 632 5.32 -15.83 -3.39
N SER A 633 4.78 -16.03 -4.60
CA SER A 633 5.42 -15.70 -5.87
C SER A 633 5.44 -14.19 -6.13
N GLY A 634 6.35 -13.39 -5.58
CA GLY A 634 6.49 -12.05 -6.16
C GLY A 634 7.19 -10.93 -5.41
N LYS A 635 7.83 -11.17 -4.28
CA LYS A 635 8.47 -10.07 -3.52
C LYS A 635 9.83 -10.44 -2.91
N ILE A 636 10.76 -10.90 -3.75
CA ILE A 636 12.19 -10.70 -3.47
C ILE A 636 12.69 -9.70 -4.51
N ASN A 637 12.79 -8.43 -4.10
CA ASN A 637 13.47 -7.41 -4.87
C ASN A 637 14.95 -7.75 -4.90
N ALA A 638 15.49 -8.06 -6.08
CA ALA A 638 16.89 -7.99 -6.54
C ALA A 638 18.05 -8.25 -5.56
N THR A 639 17.82 -8.95 -4.45
CA THR A 639 18.87 -9.36 -3.51
C THR A 639 18.58 -10.76 -3.01
N PHE A 640 19.28 -11.72 -3.62
CA PHE A 640 19.44 -13.12 -3.26
C PHE A 640 18.27 -14.04 -3.60
N ALA A 641 18.38 -14.59 -4.82
CA ALA A 641 17.79 -15.84 -5.30
C ALA A 641 16.25 -15.93 -5.33
N LYS A 642 15.72 -16.08 -6.55
CA LYS A 642 14.36 -16.58 -6.77
C LYS A 642 14.32 -18.09 -6.62
N GLY A 643 13.38 -18.56 -5.83
CA GLY A 643 13.10 -19.97 -5.57
C GLY A 643 13.24 -20.25 -4.08
N GLY A 644 12.22 -20.84 -3.46
CA GLY A 644 12.22 -21.13 -2.04
C GLY A 644 11.10 -22.11 -1.71
N ILE A 645 11.31 -22.97 -0.70
CA ILE A 645 10.24 -23.86 -0.25
C ILE A 645 9.07 -23.02 0.21
N SER A 646 7.93 -23.33 -0.39
CA SER A 646 6.72 -22.56 -0.26
C SER A 646 5.55 -23.46 -0.62
N TYR A 647 4.49 -23.47 0.20
CA TYR A 647 3.38 -24.42 0.06
C TYR A 647 2.07 -23.67 -0.24
N THR A 648 0.84 -24.15 -0.01
CA THR A 648 -0.37 -23.27 0.00
C THR A 648 -1.39 -23.77 1.03
N GLY A 649 -2.13 -22.87 1.72
CA GLY A 649 -3.46 -23.20 2.28
C GLY A 649 -3.68 -23.27 3.80
N TYR A 650 -3.14 -22.35 4.61
CA TYR A 650 -3.47 -22.29 6.05
C TYR A 650 -4.08 -20.94 6.45
N SER A 651 -5.27 -20.98 7.07
CA SER A 651 -6.02 -19.81 7.58
C SER A 651 -6.36 -19.90 9.07
N GLY A 652 -5.81 -20.88 9.80
CA GLY A 652 -6.01 -21.05 11.24
C GLY A 652 -4.87 -20.46 12.09
N THR A 653 -5.10 -20.36 13.39
CA THR A 653 -4.03 -20.20 14.40
C THR A 653 -3.23 -21.51 14.44
N ILE A 654 -1.90 -21.45 14.28
CA ILE A 654 -1.04 -22.62 14.52
C ILE A 654 -0.99 -22.80 16.04
N GLU A 655 -1.84 -23.68 16.59
CA GLU A 655 -1.77 -24.11 17.99
C GLU A 655 -0.90 -25.36 18.10
N GLY A 656 0.25 -25.23 18.75
CA GLY A 656 1.18 -26.33 18.98
C GLY A 656 2.64 -25.92 18.80
N LYS A 657 3.54 -26.70 19.40
CA LYS A 657 5.00 -26.52 19.52
C LYS A 657 5.75 -26.62 18.17
N ASP A 658 5.33 -25.93 17.13
CA ASP A 658 5.80 -26.22 15.77
C ASP A 658 6.98 -25.35 15.37
N VAL A 659 8.17 -25.85 15.74
CA VAL A 659 9.46 -25.44 15.21
C VAL A 659 9.53 -25.80 13.71
N VAL A 660 9.74 -24.82 12.84
CA VAL A 660 9.96 -25.08 11.41
C VAL A 660 11.44 -25.30 11.18
N TYR A 661 11.78 -26.43 10.57
CA TYR A 661 13.15 -26.69 10.18
C TYR A 661 13.23 -27.45 8.86
N VAL A 662 14.36 -27.25 8.19
CA VAL A 662 14.74 -27.97 6.97
C VAL A 662 16.09 -28.62 7.21
N ASP A 663 16.19 -29.91 6.87
CA ASP A 663 17.45 -30.65 6.94
C ASP A 663 18.15 -30.59 5.58
N PHE A 664 19.39 -30.10 5.59
CA PHE A 664 20.28 -29.99 4.43
C PHE A 664 21.35 -31.09 4.52
N PRO A 665 21.13 -32.27 3.90
CA PRO A 665 22.06 -33.40 3.97
C PRO A 665 23.33 -33.15 3.17
N ILE A 666 24.48 -33.21 3.84
CA ILE A 666 25.81 -33.16 3.24
C ILE A 666 26.53 -34.48 3.53
N THR A 667 27.01 -35.14 2.48
CA THR A 667 27.88 -36.32 2.60
C THR A 667 29.31 -35.93 2.27
N ALA A 668 30.22 -36.15 3.22
CA ALA A 668 31.63 -35.82 3.05
C ALA A 668 32.37 -36.94 2.31
N ASN A 669 32.92 -36.64 1.14
CA ASN A 669 33.74 -37.59 0.37
C ASN A 669 35.21 -37.58 0.83
N GLU A 670 35.62 -36.52 1.52
CA GLU A 670 36.85 -36.38 2.29
C GLU A 670 36.54 -35.71 3.63
N THR A 671 37.46 -35.72 4.59
CA THR A 671 37.25 -34.94 5.81
C THR A 671 37.25 -33.45 5.46
N ILE A 672 36.15 -32.78 5.80
CA ILE A 672 35.87 -31.38 5.45
C ILE A 672 35.50 -30.57 6.70
N GLU A 673 35.76 -29.27 6.64
CA GLU A 673 35.30 -28.29 7.60
C GLU A 673 34.30 -27.35 6.91
N ILE A 674 33.09 -27.25 7.45
CA ILE A 674 32.15 -26.18 7.12
C ILE A 674 32.68 -24.90 7.76
N THR A 675 32.89 -23.89 6.94
CA THR A 675 33.47 -22.61 7.34
C THR A 675 32.43 -21.49 7.36
N GLN A 676 31.36 -21.61 6.56
CA GLN A 676 30.35 -20.56 6.44
C GLN A 676 29.01 -21.13 6.00
N ILE A 677 27.92 -20.58 6.57
CA ILE A 677 26.54 -20.91 6.21
C ILE A 677 25.82 -19.61 5.88
N ASP A 678 25.42 -19.47 4.62
CA ASP A 678 24.61 -18.37 4.14
C ASP A 678 23.15 -18.80 4.10
N ALA A 679 22.28 -18.07 4.80
CA ALA A 679 20.85 -18.31 4.82
C ALA A 679 20.08 -17.09 4.30
N ALA A 680 19.35 -17.27 3.21
CA ALA A 680 18.42 -16.27 2.68
C ALA A 680 16.97 -16.64 3.03
N TYR A 681 16.25 -15.70 3.67
CA TYR A 681 14.85 -15.88 4.05
C TYR A 681 13.98 -14.65 3.67
N GLY A 682 12.72 -14.90 3.26
CA GLY A 682 11.86 -13.94 2.56
C GLY A 682 10.53 -13.55 3.23
N ASN A 683 10.05 -12.36 2.82
CA ASN A 683 8.75 -11.66 3.04
C ASN A 683 8.63 -10.61 4.17
N HIS A 684 7.93 -9.51 3.83
CA HIS A 684 7.65 -8.34 4.66
C HIS A 684 6.52 -8.61 5.67
N GLY A 685 6.86 -8.64 6.96
CA GLY A 685 5.88 -8.66 8.05
C GLY A 685 6.30 -9.45 9.30
N THR A 686 7.39 -10.20 9.23
CA THR A 686 7.94 -10.96 10.37
C THR A 686 9.22 -10.31 10.86
N SER A 687 9.10 -9.16 11.52
CA SER A 687 10.21 -8.45 12.15
C SER A 687 10.78 -9.14 13.40
N ASN A 688 10.55 -10.45 13.61
CA ASN A 688 10.87 -11.17 14.86
C ASN A 688 11.09 -12.69 14.65
N VAL A 689 12.09 -13.12 13.87
CA VAL A 689 12.45 -14.55 13.72
C VAL A 689 13.89 -14.76 14.17
N ALA A 690 14.12 -15.71 15.08
CA ALA A 690 15.45 -16.17 15.47
C ALA A 690 15.82 -17.42 14.66
N VAL A 691 17.12 -17.63 14.46
CA VAL A 691 17.67 -18.74 13.67
C VAL A 691 18.55 -19.61 14.55
N LEU A 692 18.29 -20.92 14.55
CA LEU A 692 19.17 -21.92 15.14
C LEU A 692 19.65 -22.85 14.03
N ILE A 693 20.97 -23.04 13.94
CA ILE A 693 21.61 -23.96 13.00
C ILE A 693 22.29 -25.08 13.77
N GLU A 694 21.92 -26.32 13.47
CA GLU A 694 22.43 -27.51 14.16
C GLU A 694 23.05 -28.50 13.15
N GLY A 695 24.17 -29.14 13.51
CA GLY A 695 24.68 -30.32 12.85
C GLY A 695 24.07 -31.58 13.46
N ILE A 696 23.42 -32.41 12.64
CA ILE A 696 22.73 -33.62 13.10
C ILE A 696 23.35 -34.87 12.48
N LYS A 697 23.88 -35.74 13.35
CA LYS A 697 24.46 -37.04 12.98
C LYS A 697 23.74 -38.15 13.75
N GLY A 698 22.86 -38.88 13.08
CA GLY A 698 21.99 -39.86 13.73
C GLY A 698 21.06 -39.18 14.74
N SER A 699 21.14 -39.56 16.02
CA SER A 699 20.37 -38.94 17.12
C SER A 699 21.10 -37.81 17.84
N LYS A 700 22.37 -37.53 17.50
CA LYS A 700 23.15 -36.46 18.13
C LYS A 700 22.94 -35.14 17.38
N LYS A 701 22.76 -34.07 18.14
CA LYS A 701 22.67 -32.69 17.66
C LYS A 701 23.78 -31.86 18.27
N GLU A 702 24.35 -30.97 17.47
CA GLU A 702 25.38 -30.03 17.89
C GLU A 702 25.01 -28.64 17.36
N GLU A 703 24.96 -27.66 18.25
CA GLU A 703 24.69 -26.27 17.87
C GLU A 703 25.89 -25.69 17.12
N ILE A 704 25.65 -25.16 15.92
CA ILE A 704 26.65 -24.47 15.10
C ILE A 704 26.48 -22.96 15.26
N VAL A 705 25.22 -22.49 15.21
CA VAL A 705 24.88 -21.06 15.28
C VAL A 705 23.57 -20.87 16.03
N LEU A 706 23.55 -19.92 16.96
CA LEU A 706 22.34 -19.39 17.58
C LEU A 706 22.29 -17.87 17.34
N ASP A 707 21.33 -17.44 16.53
CA ASP A 707 21.10 -16.03 16.20
C ASP A 707 19.75 -15.55 16.72
N GLU A 708 19.79 -14.87 17.87
CA GLU A 708 18.62 -14.25 18.51
C GLU A 708 18.46 -12.77 18.14
N SER A 709 19.30 -12.24 17.25
CA SER A 709 19.32 -10.81 16.92
C SER A 709 18.06 -10.38 16.15
N ARG A 710 17.23 -9.55 16.79
CA ARG A 710 15.90 -9.11 16.32
C ARG A 710 15.96 -7.93 15.34
N SER A 711 16.71 -8.04 14.25
CA SER A 711 16.78 -7.01 13.18
C SER A 711 15.94 -7.39 11.95
N ALA A 712 15.14 -6.44 11.45
CA ALA A 712 14.20 -6.64 10.37
C ALA A 712 14.75 -6.16 9.01
N ARG A 713 14.75 -7.04 8.01
CA ARG A 713 14.36 -6.86 6.58
C ARG A 713 14.91 -8.03 5.77
N SER A 714 14.29 -8.34 4.63
CA SER A 714 14.75 -9.35 3.65
C SER A 714 16.26 -9.26 3.45
N ALA A 715 17.00 -10.20 4.02
CA ALA A 715 18.45 -10.20 3.99
C ALA A 715 18.96 -11.63 4.00
N LYS A 716 19.95 -11.88 3.16
CA LYS A 716 20.88 -12.98 3.31
C LYS A 716 21.67 -12.71 4.61
N LYS A 717 21.68 -13.66 5.54
CA LYS A 717 22.62 -13.64 6.67
C LYS A 717 23.71 -14.66 6.43
N SER A 718 24.93 -14.25 6.74
CA SER A 718 26.12 -15.10 6.65
C SER A 718 26.58 -15.42 8.06
N TYR A 719 26.74 -16.71 8.35
CA TYR A 719 27.20 -17.19 9.63
C TYR A 719 28.55 -17.89 9.45
N GLU A 720 29.57 -17.43 10.15
CA GLU A 720 30.82 -18.18 10.27
C GLU A 720 30.56 -19.47 11.04
N ALA A 721 31.19 -20.55 10.59
CA ALA A 721 31.06 -21.86 11.20
C ALA A 721 32.44 -22.51 11.32
N SER A 722 32.59 -23.44 12.26
CA SER A 722 33.70 -24.38 12.29
C SER A 722 33.12 -25.73 12.70
N TYR A 723 32.66 -26.48 11.70
CA TYR A 723 32.00 -27.77 11.91
C TYR A 723 32.63 -28.84 11.00
N THR A 724 33.21 -29.87 11.61
CA THR A 724 33.95 -30.92 10.86
C THR A 724 33.04 -32.09 10.53
N ILE A 725 33.04 -32.50 9.26
CA ILE A 725 32.39 -33.73 8.79
C ILE A 725 33.47 -34.71 8.35
N GLU A 726 33.56 -35.83 9.06
CA GLU A 726 34.52 -36.89 8.74
C GLU A 726 34.18 -37.61 7.44
N LYS A 727 35.22 -38.01 6.71
CA LYS A 727 35.10 -38.80 5.47
C LYS A 727 34.10 -39.94 5.59
N GLY A 728 33.22 -40.06 4.60
CA GLY A 728 32.19 -41.09 4.51
C GLY A 728 30.98 -40.86 5.41
N SER A 729 30.95 -39.79 6.21
CA SER A 729 29.79 -39.45 7.02
C SER A 729 28.82 -38.53 6.28
N THR A 730 27.53 -38.73 6.50
CA THR A 730 26.47 -37.77 6.17
C THR A 730 26.04 -37.04 7.43
N VAL A 731 25.97 -35.70 7.36
CA VAL A 731 25.41 -34.85 8.41
C VAL A 731 24.28 -34.02 7.81
N ASN A 732 23.17 -33.92 8.52
CA ASN A 732 22.12 -32.96 8.20
C ASN A 732 22.45 -31.65 8.89
N ILE A 733 22.70 -30.61 8.11
CA ILE A 733 22.74 -29.25 8.64
C ILE A 733 21.29 -28.79 8.71
N ARG A 734 20.77 -28.62 9.92
CA ARG A 734 19.39 -28.20 10.15
C ARG A 734 19.33 -26.70 10.32
N VAL A 735 18.51 -26.02 9.53
CA VAL A 735 18.18 -24.61 9.76
C VAL A 735 16.79 -24.53 10.35
N THR A 736 16.70 -23.95 11.54
CA THR A 736 15.48 -23.85 12.34
C THR A 736 15.06 -22.39 12.48
N LEU A 737 13.78 -22.10 12.23
CA LEU A 737 13.17 -20.78 12.40
C LEU A 737 12.11 -20.82 13.50
N TYR A 738 12.15 -19.88 14.46
CA TYR A 738 11.14 -19.76 15.52
C TYR A 738 10.73 -18.31 15.83
N GLY A 739 9.48 -18.17 16.28
CA GLY A 739 8.85 -16.91 16.67
C GLY A 739 9.18 -16.45 18.09
N ARG A 740 8.74 -15.23 18.41
CA ARG A 740 9.00 -14.44 19.63
C ARG A 740 8.91 -15.26 20.93
N ASP A 741 10.06 -15.38 21.60
CA ASP A 741 10.31 -15.82 22.98
C ASP A 741 10.54 -17.35 23.15
N GLY A 742 11.80 -17.71 23.37
CA GLY A 742 12.33 -19.08 23.44
C GLY A 742 11.87 -19.93 24.63
N ASN A 743 10.64 -19.78 25.11
CA ASN A 743 10.00 -20.66 26.10
C ASN A 743 8.48 -20.67 25.90
N GLY A 744 7.99 -21.51 24.98
CA GLY A 744 6.57 -21.84 24.84
C GLY A 744 5.81 -20.97 23.82
N GLU A 745 5.25 -21.66 22.83
CA GLU A 745 4.16 -21.24 21.93
C GLU A 745 4.15 -19.78 21.45
N CYS A 746 4.70 -19.54 20.26
CA CYS A 746 4.46 -18.31 19.51
C CYS A 746 3.80 -18.62 18.17
N ALA A 747 2.54 -18.20 18.00
CA ALA A 747 1.82 -18.32 16.75
C ALA A 747 2.46 -17.43 15.68
N ILE A 748 2.81 -18.01 14.52
CA ILE A 748 3.04 -17.22 13.31
C ILE A 748 1.68 -16.61 12.95
N ALA A 749 1.61 -15.28 12.88
CA ALA A 749 0.36 -14.58 12.57
C ALA A 749 -0.26 -15.12 11.27
N GLY A 750 -1.52 -15.55 11.34
CA GLY A 750 -2.25 -16.14 10.22
C GLY A 750 -2.18 -15.26 8.96
N GLY A 751 -1.87 -15.87 7.82
CA GLY A 751 -1.81 -15.21 6.52
C GLY A 751 -0.43 -14.71 6.05
N LYS A 752 0.66 -14.95 6.80
CA LYS A 752 2.04 -14.64 6.37
C LYS A 752 2.97 -15.84 6.61
N SER A 753 3.55 -16.39 5.55
CA SER A 753 4.44 -17.56 5.63
C SER A 753 5.93 -17.17 5.60
N PRO A 754 6.76 -17.67 6.53
CA PRO A 754 8.21 -17.57 6.40
C PRO A 754 8.65 -18.36 5.16
N THR A 755 9.54 -17.79 4.35
CA THR A 755 10.09 -18.45 3.16
C THR A 755 11.58 -18.65 3.33
N VAL A 756 12.09 -19.87 3.15
CA VAL A 756 13.52 -20.13 2.98
C VAL A 756 13.81 -20.13 1.49
N ALA A 757 14.62 -19.19 1.01
CA ALA A 757 14.90 -19.02 -0.42
C ALA A 757 16.12 -19.85 -0.85
N THR A 758 17.28 -19.58 -0.27
CA THR A 758 18.51 -20.29 -0.62
C THR A 758 19.37 -20.48 0.61
N ILE A 759 19.85 -21.71 0.79
CA ILE A 759 20.90 -22.03 1.74
C ILE A 759 22.15 -22.40 0.94
N THR A 760 23.26 -21.74 1.26
CA THR A 760 24.58 -22.11 0.76
C THR A 760 25.48 -22.45 1.93
N ILE A 761 26.03 -23.66 1.93
CA ILE A 761 26.98 -24.12 2.94
C ILE A 761 28.34 -24.23 2.26
N SER A 762 29.28 -23.40 2.69
CA SER A 762 30.64 -23.40 2.18
C SER A 762 31.59 -24.06 3.16
N GLY A 763 32.60 -24.72 2.63
CA GLY A 763 33.64 -25.33 3.43
C GLY A 763 34.89 -25.62 2.63
N LYS A 764 35.80 -26.31 3.30
CA LYS A 764 37.06 -26.75 2.73
C LYS A 764 37.45 -28.13 3.20
N ARG A 765 38.33 -28.81 2.47
CA ARG A 765 39.06 -29.98 2.95
C ARG A 765 39.85 -29.57 4.20
N LYS A 766 39.76 -30.39 5.23
CA LYS A 766 40.48 -30.19 6.49
C LYS A 766 41.87 -30.79 6.44
#